data_AF-A0A8H4KIW9-F1
#
_entry.id   AF-A0A8H4KIW9-F1
#
_cell.length_a   1.000
_cell.length_b   1.000
_cell.length_c   1.000
_cell.angle_alpha   90.00
_cell.angle_beta   90.00
_cell.angle_gamma   90.00
#
_symmetry.space_group_name_H-M   'P 1'
#
loop_
_entity.id
_entity.type
_entity.pdbx_description
1 polymer ?
#
loop_
_entity_poly.entity_id
_entity_poly.type
_entity_poly.pdbx_seq_one_letter_code
_entity_poly.pdbx_strand_id
1 'polypeptide(L)'
;MSLSSSPVTVGVWTDYSRDGILSKVLTLSSRDATVLVAFLATLVSIVGVRSWRITRFILFMAFTPKPERQVDPGEEMTRSGILAQHVIVRNAETANGAVFSLLGLSFSKSPHRVKTFFLGLMALVHGAVFIALSVLTSQIELGRTVVSRPTSNCGQWTTSSSYNDTDQWLASMELHLNSTEDADNYVQNCYFEARTSGIFQCERLASQSIPFEVSHNASCPFKSDVCRNASSFAMDTGNISLAQLGINTKLADQLYFRRRSVCSVVREELFYVETVTSKSANFSYLRDGETLTIYYFDMGLGDEADPIKLVSNYDQSTSYELNAYHVPINDSLKNDTWTSLLSFSDELYRGFHGPSLILLSGQGIRFNQQHDDPLWSVHREIEYTNLTILGADLSERPTEYKMDRALNVIGCDERFQICYKSINKCLPWSGLYPDFVDPTEFDETALNDLGTTKDFIIPLSMLIHHIPQTSIPESISNRDGSSALRASRSLQSGIQLSLGEEQWKTELNYWFGMAMARLQLDVYKTIDKPAGLDPNRTENMWDMFNGTYKHELCGRIRFNSSDHTSLSFLGVMVIVVVSAFLILLSFFEDAMGLVPSRWCGSGLSRWEASENIALLKAKESLEKESTGDGGDQIPGAGCERSQQGNGENGSVDQARLQERPGTAVS
;
A
#
# COMPACT_ATOMS: atom_id res chain seq x y z
N MET A 1 10.68 -31.32 -1.98
CA MET A 1 10.38 -29.87 -1.99
C MET A 1 9.86 -29.51 -0.62
N SER A 2 10.73 -29.01 0.26
CA SER A 2 10.29 -28.39 1.51
C SER A 2 9.41 -27.20 1.14
N LEU A 3 8.21 -27.12 1.72
CA LEU A 3 7.35 -25.95 1.63
C LEU A 3 8.13 -24.77 2.24
N SER A 4 8.76 -23.96 1.39
CA SER A 4 9.19 -22.63 1.77
C SER A 4 7.94 -21.91 2.24
N SER A 5 7.83 -21.66 3.54
CA SER A 5 6.72 -20.92 4.11
C SER A 5 6.66 -19.55 3.43
N SER A 6 5.56 -19.26 2.74
CA SER A 6 5.31 -17.94 2.14
C SER A 6 5.66 -16.83 3.15
N PRO A 7 6.41 -15.78 2.75
CA PRO A 7 6.82 -14.69 3.64
C PRO A 7 5.65 -13.74 4.01
N VAL A 8 4.41 -14.16 3.77
CA VAL A 8 3.17 -13.42 4.02
C VAL A 8 2.54 -13.87 5.33
N THR A 9 2.05 -12.92 6.12
CA THR A 9 1.20 -13.23 7.28
C THR A 9 -0.22 -13.54 6.81
N VAL A 10 -0.61 -14.81 6.92
CA VAL A 10 -1.98 -15.29 6.68
C VAL A 10 -2.76 -15.25 8.00
N GLY A 11 -3.98 -14.74 7.97
CA GLY A 11 -4.81 -14.51 9.15
C GLY A 11 -5.02 -13.03 9.45
N VAL A 12 -5.39 -12.72 10.69
CA VAL A 12 -5.71 -11.35 11.12
C VAL A 12 -4.44 -10.60 11.52
N TRP A 13 -4.25 -9.41 10.99
CA TRP A 13 -3.15 -8.50 11.33
C TRP A 13 -3.66 -7.05 11.45
N THR A 14 -2.76 -6.14 11.82
CA THR A 14 -3.08 -4.72 12.04
C THR A 14 -2.40 -3.87 10.99
N ASP A 15 -3.19 -3.20 10.16
CA ASP A 15 -2.77 -2.16 9.25
C ASP A 15 -2.73 -0.82 10.00
N TYR A 16 -1.53 -0.39 10.37
CA TYR A 16 -1.34 0.85 11.13
C TYR A 16 -1.59 2.11 10.30
N SER A 17 -1.77 2.00 8.98
CA SER A 17 -2.20 3.14 8.15
C SER A 17 -3.70 3.44 8.25
N ARG A 18 -4.46 2.60 8.96
CA ARG A 18 -5.92 2.75 9.15
C ARG A 18 -6.22 2.97 10.63
N ASP A 19 -7.22 3.80 10.89
CA ASP A 19 -7.57 4.18 12.25
C ASP A 19 -8.47 3.17 12.97
N GLY A 20 -8.22 3.01 14.28
CA GLY A 20 -9.10 2.35 15.23
C GLY A 20 -9.47 0.91 14.84
N ILE A 21 -10.77 0.63 14.81
CA ILE A 21 -11.31 -0.73 14.57
C ILE A 21 -11.13 -1.15 13.09
N LEU A 22 -10.98 -0.20 12.17
CA LEU A 22 -10.78 -0.47 10.74
C LEU A 22 -9.36 -0.95 10.42
N SER A 23 -8.43 -0.87 11.38
CA SER A 23 -7.06 -1.38 11.27
C SER A 23 -6.95 -2.90 11.16
N LYS A 24 -7.98 -3.65 11.57
CA LYS A 24 -7.94 -5.11 11.53
C LYS A 24 -8.24 -5.64 10.14
N VAL A 25 -7.25 -6.30 9.56
CA VAL A 25 -7.28 -6.87 8.22
C VAL A 25 -7.12 -8.38 8.30
N LEU A 26 -7.91 -9.12 7.51
CA LEU A 26 -7.81 -10.57 7.37
C LEU A 26 -7.19 -10.89 6.00
N THR A 27 -5.99 -11.45 5.99
CA THR A 27 -5.36 -11.93 4.76
C THR A 27 -5.56 -13.42 4.57
N LEU A 28 -5.99 -13.82 3.39
CA LEU A 28 -6.15 -15.22 2.97
C LEU A 28 -5.49 -15.45 1.61
N SER A 29 -5.34 -16.71 1.20
CA SER A 29 -5.03 -17.00 -0.19
C SER A 29 -6.13 -16.44 -1.10
N SER A 30 -5.81 -16.00 -2.31
CA SER A 30 -6.81 -15.40 -3.22
C SER A 30 -7.99 -16.34 -3.47
N ARG A 31 -7.72 -17.64 -3.51
CA ARG A 31 -8.74 -18.69 -3.62
C ARG A 31 -9.66 -18.72 -2.40
N ASP A 32 -9.10 -18.77 -1.19
CA ASP A 32 -9.89 -18.87 0.03
C ASP A 32 -10.66 -17.58 0.32
N ALA A 33 -10.08 -16.42 0.00
CA ALA A 33 -10.75 -15.13 0.07
C ALA A 33 -11.98 -15.10 -0.85
N THR A 34 -11.84 -15.54 -2.10
CA THR A 34 -12.95 -15.62 -3.05
C THR A 34 -14.06 -16.55 -2.54
N VAL A 35 -13.69 -17.71 -1.98
CA VAL A 35 -14.64 -18.65 -1.39
C VAL A 35 -15.37 -18.01 -0.20
N LEU A 36 -14.66 -17.30 0.68
CA LEU A 36 -15.25 -16.63 1.83
C LEU A 36 -16.22 -15.51 1.41
N VAL A 37 -15.84 -14.67 0.45
CA VAL A 37 -16.71 -13.60 -0.08
C VAL A 37 -17.97 -14.18 -0.72
N ALA A 38 -17.84 -15.23 -1.53
CA ALA A 38 -18.99 -15.93 -2.12
C ALA A 38 -19.91 -16.56 -1.06
N PHE A 39 -19.33 -17.14 -0.01
CA PHE A 39 -20.08 -17.65 1.13
C PHE A 39 -20.84 -16.53 1.85
N LEU A 40 -20.21 -15.39 2.12
CA LEU A 40 -20.84 -14.24 2.77
C LEU A 40 -21.98 -13.65 1.92
N ALA A 41 -21.80 -13.53 0.60
CA ALA A 41 -22.87 -13.11 -0.32
C ALA A 41 -24.08 -14.06 -0.26
N THR A 42 -23.80 -15.36 -0.27
CA THR A 42 -24.84 -16.39 -0.16
C THR A 42 -25.55 -16.32 1.20
N LEU A 43 -24.80 -16.13 2.29
CA LEU A 43 -25.33 -15.96 3.63
C LEU A 43 -26.27 -14.74 3.70
N VAL A 44 -25.86 -13.59 3.17
CA VAL A 44 -26.70 -12.38 3.11
C VAL A 44 -27.99 -12.64 2.31
N SER A 45 -27.90 -13.41 1.23
CA SER A 45 -29.07 -13.79 0.42
C SER A 45 -30.05 -14.68 1.21
N ILE A 46 -29.55 -15.66 1.97
CA ILE A 46 -30.36 -16.50 2.87
C ILE A 46 -31.00 -15.64 3.97
N VAL A 47 -30.25 -14.71 4.55
CA VAL A 47 -30.74 -13.78 5.57
C VAL A 47 -31.82 -12.86 5.00
N GLY A 48 -31.74 -12.47 3.74
CA GLY A 48 -32.80 -11.72 3.06
C GLY A 48 -34.14 -12.47 3.03
N VAL A 49 -34.12 -13.79 2.83
CA VAL A 49 -35.33 -14.62 2.90
C VAL A 49 -35.82 -14.75 4.35
N ARG A 50 -34.91 -14.92 5.32
CA ARG A 50 -35.27 -15.07 6.74
C ARG A 50 -35.81 -13.78 7.36
N SER A 51 -35.18 -12.65 7.06
CA SER A 51 -35.62 -11.31 7.49
C SER A 51 -36.98 -10.93 6.90
N TRP A 52 -37.31 -11.43 5.69
CA TRP A 52 -38.64 -11.24 5.13
C TRP A 52 -39.74 -11.78 6.04
N ARG A 53 -39.52 -12.91 6.75
CA ARG A 53 -40.49 -13.43 7.74
C ARG A 53 -40.80 -12.43 8.84
N ILE A 54 -39.76 -11.76 9.35
CA ILE A 54 -39.90 -10.72 10.37
C ILE A 54 -40.65 -9.51 9.78
N THR A 55 -40.24 -9.07 8.60
CA THR A 55 -40.83 -7.91 7.92
C THR A 55 -42.31 -8.14 7.59
N ARG A 56 -42.69 -9.30 7.05
CA ARG A 56 -44.09 -9.61 6.72
C ARG A 56 -44.98 -9.62 7.97
N PHE A 57 -44.49 -10.08 9.12
CA PHE A 57 -45.23 -10.04 10.37
C PHE A 57 -45.46 -8.59 10.83
N ILE A 58 -44.40 -7.76 10.81
CA ILE A 58 -44.51 -6.34 11.17
C ILE A 58 -45.49 -5.62 10.23
N LEU A 59 -45.38 -5.86 8.92
CA LEU A 59 -46.30 -5.31 7.93
C LEU A 59 -47.74 -5.78 8.19
N PHE A 60 -47.96 -7.06 8.46
CA PHE A 60 -49.30 -7.55 8.78
C PHE A 60 -49.88 -6.85 10.01
N MET A 61 -49.10 -6.74 11.09
CA MET A 61 -49.55 -6.15 12.36
C MET A 61 -49.76 -4.63 12.25
N ALA A 62 -48.95 -3.94 11.45
CA ALA A 62 -49.06 -2.50 11.25
C ALA A 62 -50.24 -2.10 10.35
N PHE A 63 -50.59 -2.96 9.37
CA PHE A 63 -51.62 -2.66 8.37
C PHE A 63 -52.96 -3.38 8.63
N THR A 64 -53.07 -4.19 9.69
CA THR A 64 -54.37 -4.77 10.12
C THR A 64 -55.26 -3.70 10.79
N PRO A 65 -56.49 -3.45 10.29
CA PRO A 65 -57.42 -2.54 10.95
C PRO A 65 -57.87 -3.05 12.33
N LYS A 66 -58.01 -2.16 13.31
CA LYS A 66 -58.69 -2.47 14.59
C LYS A 66 -60.16 -2.83 14.31
N PRO A 67 -60.79 -3.74 15.08
CA PRO A 67 -62.17 -4.16 14.83
C PRO A 67 -63.12 -2.96 14.98
N GLU A 68 -63.71 -2.54 13.86
CA GLU A 68 -64.86 -1.63 13.85
C GLU A 68 -66.14 -2.44 14.03
N ARG A 69 -67.02 -1.95 14.88
CA ARG A 69 -68.12 -2.71 15.49
C ARG A 69 -69.46 -2.24 14.91
N GLN A 70 -69.70 -2.39 13.61
CA GLN A 70 -71.01 -2.42 12.94
C GLN A 70 -70.80 -2.59 11.43
N VAL A 71 -71.60 -3.45 10.79
CA VAL A 71 -71.42 -3.86 9.38
C VAL A 71 -72.61 -3.39 8.54
N ASP A 72 -72.31 -2.66 7.46
CA ASP A 72 -73.26 -2.33 6.38
C ASP A 72 -73.04 -3.28 5.18
N PRO A 73 -74.10 -3.65 4.43
CA PRO A 73 -74.04 -4.65 3.34
C PRO A 73 -73.20 -4.24 2.10
N GLY A 74 -72.74 -2.98 2.02
CA GLY A 74 -71.78 -2.54 0.99
C GLY A 74 -70.32 -2.92 1.27
N GLU A 75 -70.01 -3.45 2.46
CA GLU A 75 -68.64 -3.76 2.89
C GLU A 75 -68.12 -5.14 2.48
N GLU A 76 -68.93 -5.98 1.82
CA GLU A 76 -68.55 -7.36 1.48
C GLU A 76 -67.39 -7.43 0.47
N MET A 77 -67.38 -6.52 -0.51
CA MET A 77 -66.28 -6.34 -1.47
C MET A 77 -65.04 -5.70 -0.80
N THR A 78 -65.27 -4.84 0.19
CA THR A 78 -64.26 -4.13 0.99
C THR A 78 -63.49 -5.11 1.89
N ARG A 79 -64.20 -6.05 2.52
CA ARG A 79 -63.62 -7.11 3.38
C ARG A 79 -62.80 -8.12 2.56
N SER A 80 -63.23 -8.45 1.35
CA SER A 80 -62.54 -9.39 0.46
C SER A 80 -61.17 -8.87 -0.02
N GLY A 81 -61.05 -7.58 -0.34
CA GLY A 81 -59.79 -6.96 -0.75
C GLY A 81 -58.77 -6.87 0.39
N ILE A 82 -59.22 -6.56 1.60
CA ILE A 82 -58.39 -6.53 2.82
C ILE A 82 -57.95 -7.95 3.20
N LEU A 83 -58.84 -8.94 3.12
CA LEU A 83 -58.50 -10.34 3.38
C LEU A 83 -57.44 -10.86 2.40
N ALA A 84 -57.56 -10.57 1.10
CA ALA A 84 -56.59 -10.98 0.09
C ALA A 84 -55.17 -10.42 0.36
N GLN A 85 -55.06 -9.16 0.78
CA GLN A 85 -53.77 -8.56 1.18
C GLN A 85 -53.14 -9.30 2.36
N HIS A 86 -53.93 -9.57 3.41
CA HIS A 86 -53.48 -10.26 4.61
C HIS A 86 -53.02 -11.70 4.34
N VAL A 87 -53.76 -12.44 3.52
CA VAL A 87 -53.39 -13.80 3.12
C VAL A 87 -52.08 -13.80 2.33
N ILE A 88 -51.89 -12.86 1.40
CA ILE A 88 -50.65 -12.80 0.62
C ILE A 88 -49.46 -12.44 1.49
N VAL A 89 -49.57 -11.41 2.34
CA VAL A 89 -48.46 -11.00 3.21
C VAL A 89 -48.08 -12.12 4.18
N ARG A 90 -49.06 -12.83 4.77
CA ARG A 90 -48.79 -13.96 5.68
C ARG A 90 -48.09 -15.12 4.98
N ASN A 91 -48.53 -15.48 3.77
CA ASN A 91 -48.14 -16.73 3.13
C ASN A 91 -47.05 -16.58 2.07
N ALA A 92 -46.67 -15.36 1.68
CA ALA A 92 -45.54 -15.16 0.79
C ALA A 92 -44.23 -15.54 1.49
N GLU A 93 -43.58 -16.59 1.00
CA GLU A 93 -42.31 -17.09 1.55
C GLU A 93 -41.14 -16.14 1.30
N THR A 94 -41.17 -15.38 0.20
CA THR A 94 -40.13 -14.43 -0.17
C THR A 94 -40.73 -13.06 -0.49
N ALA A 95 -39.95 -12.00 -0.29
CA ALA A 95 -40.34 -10.64 -0.62
C ALA A 95 -40.69 -10.51 -2.12
N ASN A 96 -39.87 -11.09 -3.01
CA ASN A 96 -40.11 -11.08 -4.45
C ASN A 96 -41.43 -11.77 -4.83
N GLY A 97 -41.77 -12.89 -4.19
CA GLY A 97 -43.07 -13.54 -4.37
C GLY A 97 -44.22 -12.63 -3.96
N ALA A 98 -44.10 -11.93 -2.82
CA ALA A 98 -45.11 -10.98 -2.36
C ALA A 98 -45.30 -9.80 -3.32
N VAL A 99 -44.22 -9.29 -3.93
CA VAL A 99 -44.27 -8.18 -4.90
C VAL A 99 -45.20 -8.50 -6.05
N PHE A 100 -45.00 -9.64 -6.72
CA PHE A 100 -45.80 -9.98 -7.90
C PHE A 100 -47.27 -10.17 -7.55
N SER A 101 -47.57 -10.82 -6.42
CA SER A 101 -48.94 -11.03 -5.96
C SER A 101 -49.63 -9.71 -5.56
N LEU A 102 -48.96 -8.83 -4.82
CA LEU A 102 -49.51 -7.56 -4.33
C LEU A 102 -49.64 -6.50 -5.45
N LEU A 103 -48.64 -6.40 -6.34
CA LEU A 103 -48.74 -5.49 -7.48
C LEU A 103 -49.82 -5.95 -8.45
N GLY A 104 -49.94 -7.26 -8.73
CA GLY A 104 -51.03 -7.83 -9.52
C GLY A 104 -52.42 -7.45 -8.99
N LEU A 105 -52.62 -7.55 -7.67
CA LEU A 105 -53.87 -7.13 -7.01
C LEU A 105 -54.12 -5.62 -7.05
N SER A 106 -53.07 -4.80 -7.15
CA SER A 106 -53.20 -3.34 -7.27
C SER A 106 -53.76 -2.90 -8.63
N PHE A 107 -53.63 -3.74 -9.66
CA PHE A 107 -54.22 -3.49 -10.98
C PHE A 107 -55.71 -3.89 -11.07
N SER A 108 -56.24 -4.60 -10.07
CA SER A 108 -57.67 -4.84 -9.95
C SER A 108 -58.41 -3.58 -9.47
N LYS A 109 -59.69 -3.41 -9.85
CA LYS A 109 -60.55 -2.27 -9.46
C LYS A 109 -60.98 -2.35 -7.97
N SER A 110 -60.01 -2.45 -7.05
CA SER A 110 -60.23 -2.54 -5.61
C SER A 110 -60.17 -1.17 -4.93
N PRO A 111 -61.05 -0.88 -3.95
CA PRO A 111 -60.99 0.35 -3.14
C PRO A 111 -59.71 0.49 -2.30
N HIS A 112 -58.90 -0.57 -2.17
CA HIS A 112 -57.66 -0.57 -1.39
C HIS A 112 -56.37 -0.62 -2.22
N ARG A 113 -56.46 -0.35 -3.52
CA ARG A 113 -55.33 -0.31 -4.48
C ARG A 113 -54.09 0.41 -3.95
N VAL A 114 -54.28 1.57 -3.31
CA VAL A 114 -53.17 2.39 -2.79
C VAL A 114 -52.40 1.65 -1.68
N LYS A 115 -53.12 1.04 -0.73
CA LYS A 115 -52.49 0.25 0.35
C LYS A 115 -51.80 -1.00 -0.19
N THR A 116 -52.43 -1.72 -1.13
CA THR A 116 -51.81 -2.88 -1.78
C THR A 116 -50.52 -2.50 -2.50
N PHE A 117 -50.53 -1.36 -3.20
CA PHE A 117 -49.37 -0.84 -3.92
C PHE A 117 -48.23 -0.51 -2.95
N PHE A 118 -48.51 0.15 -1.83
CA PHE A 118 -47.51 0.42 -0.79
C PHE A 118 -46.92 -0.85 -0.19
N LEU A 119 -47.73 -1.88 0.11
CA LEU A 119 -47.23 -3.16 0.60
C LEU A 119 -46.34 -3.87 -0.44
N GLY A 120 -46.74 -3.86 -1.71
CA GLY A 120 -45.94 -4.37 -2.81
C GLY A 120 -44.62 -3.61 -2.99
N LEU A 121 -44.64 -2.28 -2.85
CA LEU A 121 -43.44 -1.44 -2.89
C LEU A 121 -42.49 -1.75 -1.73
N MET A 122 -43.00 -1.92 -0.50
CA MET A 122 -42.18 -2.27 0.66
C MET A 122 -41.51 -3.65 0.49
N ALA A 123 -42.23 -4.63 -0.08
CA ALA A 123 -41.66 -5.92 -0.43
C ALA A 123 -40.55 -5.79 -1.51
N LEU A 124 -40.77 -4.95 -2.51
CA LEU A 124 -39.79 -4.68 -3.58
C LEU A 124 -38.54 -4.02 -3.02
N VAL A 125 -38.70 -3.01 -2.17
CA VAL A 125 -37.59 -2.32 -1.50
C VAL A 125 -36.81 -3.30 -0.63
N HIS A 126 -37.48 -4.15 0.15
CA HIS A 126 -36.81 -5.17 0.96
C HIS A 126 -35.99 -6.14 0.10
N GLY A 127 -36.58 -6.69 -0.97
CA GLY A 127 -35.87 -7.57 -1.90
C GLY A 127 -34.66 -6.88 -2.54
N ALA A 128 -34.84 -5.66 -3.04
CA ALA A 128 -33.79 -4.87 -3.66
C ALA A 128 -32.64 -4.56 -2.67
N VAL A 129 -32.95 -4.23 -1.42
CA VAL A 129 -31.95 -3.97 -0.38
C VAL A 129 -31.09 -5.20 -0.12
N PHE A 130 -31.69 -6.39 0.04
CA PHE A 130 -30.88 -7.60 0.30
C PHE A 130 -30.08 -8.09 -0.91
N ILE A 131 -30.60 -7.88 -2.13
CA ILE A 131 -29.81 -8.10 -3.36
C ILE A 131 -28.62 -7.14 -3.38
N ALA A 132 -28.83 -5.85 -3.11
CA ALA A 132 -27.76 -4.87 -3.06
C ALA A 132 -26.73 -5.21 -1.96
N LEU A 133 -27.16 -5.57 -0.76
CA LEU A 133 -26.28 -5.97 0.34
C LEU A 133 -25.46 -7.23 -0.01
N SER A 134 -26.05 -8.18 -0.72
CA SER A 134 -25.36 -9.39 -1.19
C SER A 134 -24.21 -9.04 -2.15
N VAL A 135 -24.45 -8.10 -3.09
CA VAL A 135 -23.41 -7.61 -4.01
C VAL A 135 -22.35 -6.78 -3.27
N LEU A 136 -22.77 -5.94 -2.33
CA LEU A 136 -21.88 -5.10 -1.52
C LEU A 136 -20.96 -5.90 -0.59
N THR A 137 -21.16 -7.22 -0.43
CA THR A 137 -20.19 -8.07 0.29
C THR A 137 -18.80 -8.04 -0.35
N SER A 138 -18.71 -7.81 -1.67
CA SER A 138 -17.43 -7.59 -2.37
C SER A 138 -16.66 -6.37 -1.87
N GLN A 139 -17.32 -5.36 -1.31
CA GLN A 139 -16.68 -4.14 -0.78
C GLN A 139 -15.83 -4.40 0.48
N ILE A 140 -15.90 -5.60 1.06
CA ILE A 140 -15.00 -5.98 2.15
C ILE A 140 -13.58 -6.29 1.64
N GLU A 141 -13.40 -6.52 0.33
CA GLU A 141 -12.08 -6.73 -0.26
C GLU A 141 -11.28 -5.42 -0.23
N LEU A 142 -10.14 -5.46 0.46
CA LEU A 142 -9.22 -4.32 0.59
C LEU A 142 -8.11 -4.35 -0.47
N GLY A 143 -8.04 -5.43 -1.26
CA GLY A 143 -7.07 -5.62 -2.33
C GLY A 143 -5.98 -6.63 -2.00
N ARG A 144 -4.78 -6.40 -2.55
CA ARG A 144 -3.64 -7.34 -2.56
C ARG A 144 -2.54 -6.99 -1.55
N THR A 145 -2.72 -5.90 -0.81
CA THR A 145 -1.74 -5.42 0.18
C THR A 145 -1.74 -6.33 1.39
N VAL A 146 -0.62 -6.99 1.62
CA VAL A 146 -0.38 -7.90 2.74
C VAL A 146 0.76 -7.38 3.61
N VAL A 147 0.93 -7.97 4.79
CA VAL A 147 2.09 -7.73 5.65
C VAL A 147 3.01 -8.95 5.67
N SER A 148 4.31 -8.70 5.76
CA SER A 148 5.32 -9.73 5.88
C SER A 148 5.14 -10.56 7.16
N ARG A 149 5.73 -11.75 7.16
CA ARG A 149 5.74 -12.67 8.30
C ARG A 149 7.12 -12.67 8.95
N PRO A 150 7.21 -12.79 10.29
CA PRO A 150 8.47 -13.10 10.94
C PRO A 150 8.95 -14.51 10.53
N THR A 151 10.06 -14.56 9.79
CA THR A 151 10.75 -15.81 9.38
C THR A 151 12.14 -15.88 10.02
N SER A 152 12.84 -17.01 9.92
CA SER A 152 14.25 -17.07 10.36
C SER A 152 15.18 -16.23 9.48
N ASN A 153 14.76 -15.95 8.25
CA ASN A 153 15.57 -15.36 7.19
C ASN A 153 15.28 -13.86 6.98
N CYS A 154 14.26 -13.31 7.65
CA CYS A 154 14.01 -11.88 7.63
C CYS A 154 15.20 -11.13 8.26
N GLY A 155 15.56 -10.02 7.66
CA GLY A 155 16.62 -9.17 8.16
C GLY A 155 17.37 -8.42 7.09
N GLN A 156 18.26 -7.55 7.56
CA GLN A 156 19.17 -6.82 6.71
C GLN A 156 20.43 -7.65 6.51
N TRP A 157 20.64 -8.12 5.29
CA TRP A 157 21.77 -8.97 4.94
C TRP A 157 22.95 -8.13 4.49
N THR A 158 24.13 -8.42 5.04
CA THR A 158 25.41 -7.77 4.70
C THR A 158 26.51 -8.80 4.56
N THR A 159 27.71 -8.38 4.14
CA THR A 159 28.90 -9.25 4.12
C THR A 159 29.33 -9.63 5.52
N SER A 160 29.74 -10.88 5.74
CA SER A 160 30.24 -11.28 7.06
C SER A 160 31.62 -10.68 7.37
N SER A 161 31.78 -10.15 8.57
CA SER A 161 33.05 -9.60 9.07
C SER A 161 34.05 -10.67 9.54
N SER A 162 33.72 -11.95 9.40
CA SER A 162 34.51 -13.09 9.91
C SER A 162 35.53 -13.65 8.89
N TYR A 163 35.65 -13.04 7.71
CA TYR A 163 36.47 -13.49 6.60
C TYR A 163 37.72 -12.63 6.39
N ASN A 164 38.67 -13.16 5.61
CA ASN A 164 39.80 -12.38 5.12
C ASN A 164 39.29 -11.17 4.32
N ASP A 165 39.97 -10.03 4.46
CA ASP A 165 39.58 -8.74 3.88
C ASP A 165 39.27 -8.82 2.37
N THR A 166 40.04 -9.60 1.61
CA THR A 166 39.83 -9.78 0.16
C THR A 166 38.49 -10.44 -0.17
N ASP A 167 38.13 -11.52 0.53
CA ASP A 167 36.88 -12.26 0.24
C ASP A 167 35.66 -11.46 0.68
N GLN A 168 35.78 -10.70 1.77
CA GLN A 168 34.76 -9.77 2.23
C GLN A 168 34.55 -8.64 1.21
N TRP A 169 35.63 -8.05 0.69
CA TRP A 169 35.56 -6.98 -0.31
C TRP A 169 34.87 -7.46 -1.60
N LEU A 170 35.25 -8.62 -2.13
CA LEU A 170 34.61 -9.20 -3.33
C LEU A 170 33.12 -9.47 -3.11
N ALA A 171 32.74 -9.98 -1.93
CA ALA A 171 31.34 -10.22 -1.59
C ALA A 171 30.54 -8.91 -1.51
N SER A 172 31.17 -7.87 -0.97
CA SER A 172 30.56 -6.54 -0.86
C SER A 172 30.31 -5.96 -2.24
N MET A 173 31.29 -6.05 -3.15
CA MET A 173 31.12 -5.59 -4.53
C MET A 173 29.97 -6.31 -5.24
N GLU A 174 29.89 -7.64 -5.11
CA GLU A 174 28.82 -8.44 -5.72
C GLU A 174 27.44 -8.04 -5.17
N LEU A 175 27.32 -7.84 -3.86
CA LEU A 175 26.09 -7.39 -3.20
C LEU A 175 25.64 -6.00 -3.69
N HIS A 176 26.57 -5.05 -3.79
CA HIS A 176 26.29 -3.70 -4.24
C HIS A 176 25.93 -3.68 -5.74
N LEU A 177 26.65 -4.44 -6.57
CA LEU A 177 26.35 -4.57 -8.00
C LEU A 177 24.93 -5.13 -8.20
N ASN A 178 24.58 -6.24 -7.55
CA ASN A 178 23.23 -6.81 -7.66
C ASN A 178 22.15 -5.81 -7.19
N SER A 179 22.43 -5.04 -6.13
CA SER A 179 21.48 -4.06 -5.60
C SER A 179 21.27 -2.87 -6.55
N THR A 180 22.34 -2.39 -7.19
CA THR A 180 22.27 -1.29 -8.16
C THR A 180 21.65 -1.73 -9.49
N GLU A 181 21.90 -2.97 -9.94
CA GLU A 181 21.23 -3.56 -11.10
C GLU A 181 19.73 -3.77 -10.88
N ASP A 182 19.32 -4.29 -9.71
CA ASP A 182 17.90 -4.41 -9.36
C ASP A 182 17.20 -3.04 -9.35
N ALA A 183 17.86 -2.02 -8.79
CA ALA A 183 17.34 -0.65 -8.76
C ALA A 183 17.23 -0.07 -10.18
N ASP A 184 18.25 -0.25 -11.03
CA ASP A 184 18.21 0.20 -12.42
C ASP A 184 17.07 -0.46 -13.18
N ASN A 185 16.97 -1.79 -13.11
CA ASN A 185 15.89 -2.56 -13.73
C ASN A 185 14.51 -2.08 -13.26
N TYR A 186 14.35 -1.76 -11.97
CA TYR A 186 13.10 -1.24 -11.46
C TYR A 186 12.80 0.17 -11.98
N VAL A 187 13.78 1.08 -11.97
CA VAL A 187 13.60 2.45 -12.49
C VAL A 187 13.26 2.44 -13.98
N GLN A 188 13.95 1.64 -14.79
CA GLN A 188 13.68 1.54 -16.23
C GLN A 188 12.24 1.16 -16.55
N ASN A 189 11.65 0.27 -15.74
CA ASN A 189 10.36 -0.34 -16.02
C ASN A 189 9.19 0.28 -15.23
N CYS A 190 9.46 0.95 -14.11
CA CYS A 190 8.43 1.34 -13.15
C CYS A 190 8.47 2.82 -12.74
N TYR A 191 9.53 3.57 -13.07
CA TYR A 191 9.62 5.01 -12.82
C TYR A 191 9.36 5.83 -14.12
N PHE A 192 9.29 7.16 -13.99
CA PHE A 192 9.27 8.13 -15.11
C PHE A 192 8.27 7.82 -16.24
N GLU A 193 6.99 7.68 -15.90
CA GLU A 193 5.89 7.45 -16.86
C GLU A 193 6.01 6.17 -17.69
N ALA A 194 6.74 5.16 -17.19
CA ALA A 194 6.77 3.85 -17.81
C ALA A 194 5.33 3.34 -18.03
N ARG A 195 4.96 3.07 -19.29
CA ARG A 195 3.68 2.45 -19.60
C ARG A 195 3.67 1.09 -18.91
N THR A 196 2.81 0.93 -17.90
CA THR A 196 2.58 -0.31 -17.17
C THR A 196 2.03 -1.37 -18.11
N SER A 197 2.88 -1.92 -18.97
CA SER A 197 2.66 -3.25 -19.50
C SER A 197 2.67 -4.17 -18.29
N GLY A 198 1.59 -4.90 -18.03
CA GLY A 198 1.46 -5.80 -16.87
C GLY A 198 2.48 -6.95 -16.83
N ILE A 199 3.50 -6.89 -17.68
CA ILE A 199 4.67 -7.77 -17.75
C ILE A 199 5.60 -7.51 -16.55
N PHE A 200 5.75 -6.25 -16.12
CA PHE A 200 6.62 -5.87 -15.01
C PHE A 200 5.85 -5.76 -13.69
N GLN A 201 6.39 -6.34 -12.62
CA GLN A 201 5.77 -6.37 -11.28
C GLN A 201 5.92 -5.02 -10.53
N CYS A 202 5.59 -3.90 -11.18
CA CYS A 202 5.78 -2.56 -10.62
C CYS A 202 4.97 -2.32 -9.35
N GLU A 203 3.82 -2.99 -9.21
CA GLU A 203 2.93 -2.88 -8.05
C GLU A 203 3.37 -3.74 -6.87
N ARG A 204 4.51 -4.44 -6.91
CA ARG A 204 4.92 -5.34 -5.81
C ARG A 204 5.24 -4.61 -4.51
N LEU A 205 5.84 -3.43 -4.61
CA LEU A 205 6.19 -2.58 -3.46
C LEU A 205 4.95 -1.85 -2.93
N ALA A 206 5.02 -1.32 -1.70
CA ALA A 206 3.91 -0.58 -1.09
C ALA A 206 3.53 0.70 -1.87
N SER A 207 4.52 1.36 -2.44
CA SER A 207 4.37 2.43 -3.43
C SER A 207 5.20 2.06 -4.66
N GLN A 208 4.67 2.30 -5.86
CA GLN A 208 5.39 2.03 -7.10
C GLN A 208 6.68 2.87 -7.23
N SER A 209 6.63 4.14 -6.80
CA SER A 209 7.79 5.02 -6.82
C SER A 209 7.74 6.00 -5.67
N ILE A 210 8.90 6.59 -5.35
CA ILE A 210 8.99 7.77 -4.50
C ILE A 210 8.99 8.99 -5.44
N PRO A 211 7.97 9.87 -5.38
CA PRO A 211 7.96 11.09 -6.17
C PRO A 211 9.03 12.06 -5.66
N PHE A 212 9.58 12.85 -6.58
CA PHE A 212 10.48 13.94 -6.25
C PHE A 212 10.35 15.06 -7.28
N GLU A 213 10.63 16.28 -6.84
CA GLU A 213 10.63 17.48 -7.66
C GLU A 213 12.06 17.85 -8.05
N VAL A 214 12.20 18.45 -9.22
CA VAL A 214 13.49 18.92 -9.74
C VAL A 214 13.48 20.43 -9.91
N SER A 215 14.58 21.08 -9.56
CA SER A 215 14.82 22.51 -9.80
C SER A 215 16.08 22.68 -10.61
N HIS A 216 15.95 23.39 -11.74
CA HIS A 216 17.04 23.62 -12.70
C HIS A 216 17.89 24.85 -12.37
N ASN A 217 17.45 25.67 -11.41
CA ASN A 217 18.06 26.97 -11.06
C ASN A 217 18.40 27.03 -9.56
N ALA A 218 18.99 25.95 -9.03
CA ALA A 218 19.50 25.97 -7.66
C ALA A 218 20.83 26.73 -7.58
N SER A 219 21.17 27.26 -6.40
CA SER A 219 22.47 27.86 -6.16
C SER A 219 23.57 26.79 -6.07
N CYS A 220 24.81 27.19 -6.38
CA CYS A 220 25.99 26.36 -6.14
C CYS A 220 26.04 25.92 -4.67
N PRO A 221 26.18 24.61 -4.37
CA PRO A 221 26.19 24.13 -2.99
C PRO A 221 27.50 24.47 -2.24
N PHE A 222 28.57 24.81 -2.94
CA PHE A 222 29.90 25.08 -2.37
C PHE A 222 30.12 26.57 -2.02
N LYS A 223 30.91 26.87 -0.99
CA LYS A 223 31.24 28.25 -0.53
C LYS A 223 32.04 29.04 -1.56
N SER A 224 32.91 28.34 -2.26
CA SER A 224 33.88 28.86 -3.21
C SER A 224 33.30 28.91 -4.62
N ASP A 225 33.96 29.63 -5.50
CA ASP A 225 33.68 29.61 -6.93
C ASP A 225 34.17 28.25 -7.50
N VAL A 226 33.58 27.14 -7.10
CA VAL A 226 33.97 25.78 -7.56
C VAL A 226 33.05 25.27 -8.65
N CYS A 227 31.78 25.66 -8.62
CA CYS A 227 30.83 25.35 -9.67
C CYS A 227 31.24 26.04 -10.98
N ARG A 228 31.15 25.32 -12.10
CA ARG A 228 31.42 25.86 -13.43
C ARG A 228 30.27 26.75 -13.92
N ASN A 229 29.03 26.38 -13.58
CA ASN A 229 27.83 27.11 -13.97
C ASN A 229 27.22 27.84 -12.76
N ALA A 230 26.51 28.94 -13.04
CA ALA A 230 25.78 29.69 -12.03
C ALA A 230 24.53 28.95 -11.50
N SER A 231 23.95 28.05 -12.31
CA SER A 231 22.77 27.25 -11.97
C SER A 231 23.13 25.79 -11.71
N SER A 232 22.77 25.30 -10.54
CA SER A 232 22.88 23.91 -10.10
C SER A 232 21.53 23.19 -10.25
N PHE A 233 21.57 21.85 -10.19
CA PHE A 233 20.41 20.98 -10.30
C PHE A 233 20.06 20.40 -8.93
N ALA A 234 18.84 20.67 -8.45
CA ALA A 234 18.36 20.14 -7.18
C ALA A 234 17.24 19.12 -7.38
N MET A 235 17.29 18.02 -6.63
CA MET A 235 16.27 16.98 -6.58
C MET A 235 15.80 16.84 -5.13
N ASP A 236 14.49 16.83 -4.91
CA ASP A 236 13.90 16.82 -3.56
C ASP A 236 12.64 15.97 -3.51
N THR A 237 12.59 14.98 -2.61
CA THR A 237 11.43 14.09 -2.46
C THR A 237 10.22 14.79 -1.82
N GLY A 238 10.42 15.94 -1.17
CA GLY A 238 9.47 16.43 -0.19
C GLY A 238 9.26 15.43 0.95
N ASN A 239 8.11 15.52 1.63
CA ASN A 239 7.81 14.66 2.77
C ASN A 239 7.26 13.31 2.31
N ILE A 240 8.04 12.24 2.52
CA ILE A 240 7.63 10.86 2.24
C ILE A 240 7.44 10.13 3.56
N SER A 241 6.23 9.61 3.79
CA SER A 241 5.92 8.85 5.00
C SER A 241 6.64 7.50 5.00
N LEU A 242 7.03 6.99 6.17
CA LEU A 242 7.61 5.64 6.28
C LEU A 242 6.59 4.55 5.86
N ALA A 243 5.29 4.84 6.01
CA ALA A 243 4.22 3.98 5.52
C ALA A 243 4.24 3.80 4.00
N GLN A 244 4.68 4.80 3.22
CA GLN A 244 4.86 4.71 1.76
C GLN A 244 6.04 3.81 1.36
N LEU A 245 7.04 3.65 2.23
CA LEU A 245 8.10 2.63 2.07
C LEU A 245 7.61 1.21 2.41
N GLY A 246 6.36 1.07 2.86
CA GLY A 246 5.78 -0.19 3.30
C GLY A 246 5.96 -0.47 4.79
N ILE A 247 6.67 0.36 5.56
CA ILE A 247 6.82 0.15 7.00
C ILE A 247 5.45 0.23 7.69
N ASN A 248 5.13 -0.78 8.49
CA ASN A 248 3.84 -0.97 9.15
C ASN A 248 4.01 -0.99 10.67
N THR A 249 4.26 0.19 11.21
CA THR A 249 4.32 0.47 12.64
C THR A 249 3.37 1.61 12.98
N LYS A 250 3.08 1.78 14.27
CA LYS A 250 2.10 2.74 14.78
C LYS A 250 2.36 4.20 14.40
N LEU A 251 3.62 4.58 14.20
CA LEU A 251 4.01 5.95 13.83
C LEU A 251 4.46 6.07 12.36
N ALA A 252 4.38 5.02 11.54
CA ALA A 252 4.94 5.03 10.19
C ALA A 252 4.24 6.05 9.25
N ASP A 253 2.98 6.37 9.50
CA ASP A 253 2.18 7.38 8.78
C ASP A 253 2.43 8.82 9.30
N GLN A 254 3.03 8.94 10.48
CA GLN A 254 3.34 10.20 11.15
C GLN A 254 4.82 10.58 11.05
N LEU A 255 5.69 9.61 10.81
CA LEU A 255 7.11 9.81 10.53
C LEU A 255 7.33 9.96 9.03
N TYR A 256 8.08 10.99 8.66
CA TYR A 256 8.41 11.31 7.28
C TYR A 256 9.92 11.42 7.15
N PHE A 257 10.45 10.99 6.01
CA PHE A 257 11.79 11.35 5.58
C PHE A 257 11.71 12.29 4.38
N ARG A 258 12.75 13.09 4.21
CA ARG A 258 12.96 13.92 3.04
C ARG A 258 14.41 13.75 2.59
N ARG A 259 14.60 13.48 1.31
CA ARG A 259 15.91 13.37 0.67
C ARG A 259 16.08 14.53 -0.30
N ARG A 260 17.20 15.22 -0.21
CA ARG A 260 17.54 16.31 -1.12
C ARG A 260 18.98 16.21 -1.58
N SER A 261 19.21 16.34 -2.88
CA SER A 261 20.56 16.43 -3.46
C SER A 261 20.65 17.66 -4.35
N VAL A 262 21.66 18.50 -4.14
CA VAL A 262 21.96 19.68 -4.96
C VAL A 262 23.32 19.45 -5.62
N CYS A 263 23.32 19.37 -6.94
CA CYS A 263 24.49 18.97 -7.73
C CYS A 263 24.86 20.02 -8.76
N SER A 264 26.15 20.19 -9.01
CA SER A 264 26.68 21.06 -10.06
C SER A 264 27.89 20.44 -10.72
N VAL A 265 28.09 20.76 -12.00
CA VAL A 265 29.39 20.57 -12.65
C VAL A 265 30.40 21.48 -11.96
N VAL A 266 31.54 20.93 -11.57
CA VAL A 266 32.62 21.66 -10.90
C VAL A 266 33.83 21.82 -11.81
N ARG A 267 34.68 22.78 -11.48
CA ARG A 267 35.92 23.06 -12.21
C ARG A 267 37.02 22.10 -11.79
N GLU A 268 37.31 21.11 -12.63
CA GLU A 268 38.38 20.13 -12.42
C GLU A 268 39.78 20.75 -12.39
N GLU A 269 39.97 21.89 -13.06
CA GLU A 269 41.21 22.66 -13.07
C GLU A 269 41.67 23.08 -11.65
N LEU A 270 40.73 23.18 -10.71
CA LEU A 270 40.98 23.47 -9.31
C LEU A 270 41.53 22.27 -8.52
N PHE A 271 41.64 21.10 -9.14
CA PHE A 271 42.16 19.85 -8.55
C PHE A 271 43.33 19.28 -9.35
N TYR A 272 43.77 19.98 -10.40
CA TYR A 272 44.86 19.56 -11.27
C TYR A 272 46.21 19.60 -10.52
N VAL A 273 46.98 18.52 -10.64
CA VAL A 273 48.35 18.44 -10.09
C VAL A 273 49.36 18.59 -11.21
N GLU A 274 49.43 17.60 -12.10
CA GLU A 274 50.38 17.56 -13.20
C GLU A 274 49.93 16.61 -14.32
N THR A 275 50.58 16.71 -15.48
CA THR A 275 50.45 15.74 -16.58
C THR A 275 51.80 15.07 -16.81
N VAL A 276 51.83 13.75 -16.65
CA VAL A 276 53.04 12.92 -16.77
C VAL A 276 53.03 12.16 -18.10
N THR A 277 54.24 11.86 -18.59
CA THR A 277 54.49 11.10 -19.84
C THR A 277 55.28 9.83 -19.55
N SER A 278 55.43 8.93 -20.54
CA SER A 278 56.29 7.74 -20.47
C SER A 278 57.74 8.03 -20.07
N LYS A 279 58.21 9.27 -20.23
CA LYS A 279 59.57 9.72 -19.89
C LYS A 279 59.73 10.15 -18.43
N SER A 280 58.65 10.14 -17.65
CA SER A 280 58.65 10.55 -16.24
C SER A 280 59.16 9.41 -15.36
N ALA A 281 60.01 9.71 -14.38
CA ALA A 281 60.81 8.70 -13.65
C ALA A 281 60.00 7.57 -12.97
N ASN A 282 58.73 7.82 -12.62
CA ASN A 282 57.86 6.87 -11.92
C ASN A 282 56.77 6.22 -12.80
N PHE A 283 56.71 6.55 -14.10
CA PHE A 283 55.61 6.15 -15.00
C PHE A 283 56.11 5.40 -16.25
N SER A 284 57.13 4.56 -16.09
CA SER A 284 57.75 3.79 -17.17
C SER A 284 56.87 2.70 -17.79
N TYR A 285 55.70 2.42 -17.19
CA TYR A 285 54.70 1.50 -17.73
C TYR A 285 53.79 2.14 -18.80
N LEU A 286 53.81 3.46 -18.96
CA LEU A 286 53.11 4.15 -20.04
C LEU A 286 53.81 3.91 -21.37
N ARG A 287 53.06 3.70 -22.45
CA ARG A 287 53.63 3.56 -23.79
C ARG A 287 54.12 4.92 -24.30
N ASP A 288 55.04 4.89 -25.25
CA ASP A 288 55.53 6.12 -25.88
C ASP A 288 54.38 6.89 -26.55
N GLY A 289 54.22 8.14 -26.13
CA GLY A 289 53.13 9.02 -26.57
C GLY A 289 51.91 9.03 -25.64
N GLU A 290 51.79 8.09 -24.70
CA GLU A 290 50.73 8.12 -23.70
C GLU A 290 51.01 9.17 -22.63
N THR A 291 49.94 9.86 -22.22
CA THR A 291 49.99 10.85 -21.13
C THR A 291 48.94 10.53 -20.09
N LEU A 292 49.28 10.82 -18.85
CA LEU A 292 48.41 10.63 -17.69
C LEU A 292 48.24 11.98 -17.00
N THR A 293 47.00 12.37 -16.76
CA THR A 293 46.68 13.58 -16.01
C THR A 293 46.36 13.19 -14.57
N ILE A 294 47.00 13.87 -13.62
CA ILE A 294 46.88 13.60 -12.20
C ILE A 294 46.01 14.67 -11.55
N TYR A 295 44.96 14.24 -10.87
CA TYR A 295 44.08 15.10 -10.07
C TYR A 295 44.14 14.69 -8.60
N TYR A 296 44.06 15.65 -7.69
CA TYR A 296 44.07 15.41 -6.25
C TYR A 296 42.65 15.56 -5.68
N PHE A 297 42.17 14.51 -5.04
CA PHE A 297 40.94 14.51 -4.26
C PHE A 297 41.24 13.87 -2.90
N ASP A 298 41.22 14.66 -1.82
CA ASP A 298 41.29 14.08 -0.49
C ASP A 298 40.01 13.26 -0.24
N MET A 299 40.16 11.93 -0.24
CA MET A 299 39.07 10.98 -0.02
C MET A 299 38.95 10.56 1.45
N GLY A 300 39.75 11.12 2.36
CA GLY A 300 39.68 10.82 3.79
C GLY A 300 39.92 9.35 4.15
N LEU A 301 40.58 8.58 3.28
CA LEU A 301 40.82 7.13 3.41
C LEU A 301 42.00 6.77 4.34
N GLY A 302 42.51 7.72 5.13
CA GLY A 302 43.68 7.54 6.01
C GLY A 302 45.01 7.54 5.26
N ASP A 303 46.12 7.33 5.98
CA ASP A 303 47.50 7.38 5.44
C ASP A 303 47.84 6.28 4.41
N GLU A 304 46.95 5.30 4.18
CA GLU A 304 47.20 4.12 3.35
C GLU A 304 46.73 4.23 1.89
N ALA A 305 45.88 5.21 1.56
CA ALA A 305 45.37 5.39 0.20
C ALA A 305 45.81 6.74 -0.37
N ASP A 306 46.46 6.72 -1.54
CA ASP A 306 46.84 7.94 -2.23
C ASP A 306 45.56 8.71 -2.67
N PRO A 307 45.35 9.96 -2.23
CA PRO A 307 44.21 10.83 -2.58
C PRO A 307 44.31 11.35 -4.03
N ILE A 308 44.73 10.49 -4.95
CA ILE A 308 45.12 10.85 -6.31
C ILE A 308 44.26 10.08 -7.30
N LYS A 309 43.54 10.80 -8.16
CA LYS A 309 42.89 10.23 -9.33
C LYS A 309 43.81 10.37 -10.55
N LEU A 310 44.16 9.21 -11.10
CA LEU A 310 44.89 9.09 -12.35
C LEU A 310 43.89 8.99 -13.52
N VAL A 311 44.04 9.86 -14.52
CA VAL A 311 43.19 9.90 -15.71
C VAL A 311 44.05 9.70 -16.95
N SER A 312 43.85 8.58 -17.62
CA SER A 312 44.53 8.27 -18.87
C SER A 312 43.99 9.11 -20.02
N ASN A 313 44.87 9.80 -20.74
CA ASN A 313 44.50 10.57 -21.93
C ASN A 313 44.58 9.64 -23.16
N TYR A 314 43.53 8.85 -23.38
CA TYR A 314 43.44 7.99 -24.56
C TYR A 314 42.93 8.77 -25.77
N ASP A 315 43.56 8.55 -26.93
CA ASP A 315 43.06 9.06 -28.22
C ASP A 315 41.82 8.30 -28.72
N GLN A 316 41.62 7.06 -28.25
CA GLN A 316 40.48 6.22 -28.61
C GLN A 316 40.00 5.42 -27.40
N SER A 317 38.69 5.38 -27.20
CA SER A 317 38.02 4.53 -26.21
C SER A 317 36.71 3.98 -26.77
N THR A 318 36.28 2.82 -26.27
CA THR A 318 34.98 2.23 -26.64
C THR A 318 33.86 2.61 -25.67
N SER A 319 34.20 3.10 -24.48
CA SER A 319 33.26 3.45 -23.41
C SER A 319 33.75 4.63 -22.57
N TYR A 320 32.83 5.26 -21.83
CA TYR A 320 33.16 6.23 -20.79
C TYR A 320 33.72 5.53 -19.55
N GLU A 321 34.69 6.16 -18.89
CA GLU A 321 35.11 5.79 -17.55
C GLU A 321 34.33 6.64 -16.55
N LEU A 322 33.62 5.98 -15.64
CA LEU A 322 32.82 6.61 -14.60
C LEU A 322 33.31 6.11 -13.24
N ASN A 323 33.61 7.03 -12.33
CA ASN A 323 33.83 6.72 -10.92
C ASN A 323 33.01 7.66 -10.07
N ALA A 324 32.57 7.19 -8.91
CA ALA A 324 31.84 8.02 -7.98
C ALA A 324 32.32 7.72 -6.56
N TYR A 325 32.47 8.78 -5.77
CA TYR A 325 33.02 8.72 -4.43
C TYR A 325 32.17 9.57 -3.50
N HIS A 326 31.98 9.09 -2.27
CA HIS A 326 31.55 9.94 -1.17
C HIS A 326 32.79 10.37 -0.40
N VAL A 327 33.00 11.67 -0.23
CA VAL A 327 34.17 12.19 0.49
C VAL A 327 33.80 12.40 1.96
N PRO A 328 34.37 11.62 2.90
CA PRO A 328 34.17 11.86 4.32
C PRO A 328 35.00 13.09 4.75
N ILE A 329 34.35 14.23 4.96
CA ILE A 329 35.01 15.41 5.56
C ILE A 329 34.96 15.28 7.09
N ASN A 330 36.10 14.96 7.71
CA ASN A 330 36.27 15.05 9.17
C ASN A 330 36.68 16.49 9.57
N ASP A 331 36.35 16.92 10.79
CA ASP A 331 36.69 18.24 11.32
C ASP A 331 38.21 18.54 11.29
N SER A 332 39.05 17.52 11.42
CA SER A 332 40.50 17.63 11.31
C SER A 332 41.01 17.94 9.90
N LEU A 333 40.24 17.56 8.87
CA LEU A 333 40.59 17.75 7.45
C LEU A 333 40.14 19.11 6.91
N LYS A 334 39.36 19.90 7.67
CA LYS A 334 38.88 21.23 7.26
C LYS A 334 39.99 22.26 6.97
N ASN A 335 41.22 21.97 7.41
CA ASN A 335 42.37 22.88 7.27
C ASN A 335 43.28 22.56 6.07
N ASP A 336 43.00 21.51 5.28
CA ASP A 336 43.72 21.28 4.02
C ASP A 336 43.19 22.21 2.91
N THR A 337 44.09 22.67 2.05
CA THR A 337 43.76 23.62 0.97
C THR A 337 42.77 23.02 -0.03
N TRP A 338 42.88 21.73 -0.34
CA TRP A 338 42.02 21.08 -1.35
C TRP A 338 40.66 20.70 -0.77
N THR A 339 40.59 20.26 0.49
CA THR A 339 39.32 19.98 1.19
C THR A 339 38.49 21.24 1.42
N SER A 340 39.15 22.39 1.65
CA SER A 340 38.47 23.67 1.85
C SER A 340 37.65 24.12 0.63
N LEU A 341 38.10 23.76 -0.59
CA LEU A 341 37.41 24.09 -1.84
C LEU A 341 36.03 23.42 -1.92
N LEU A 342 35.92 22.20 -1.43
CA LEU A 342 34.69 21.41 -1.46
C LEU A 342 33.80 21.62 -0.21
N SER A 343 34.06 22.67 0.56
CA SER A 343 33.21 23.03 1.70
C SER A 343 31.86 23.60 1.26
N PHE A 344 30.79 23.15 1.91
CA PHE A 344 29.43 23.61 1.60
C PHE A 344 29.17 25.02 2.12
N SER A 345 28.36 25.76 1.35
CA SER A 345 27.86 27.12 1.66
C SER A 345 27.20 27.18 3.03
N ASP A 346 26.30 26.24 3.30
CA ASP A 346 25.58 26.10 4.55
C ASP A 346 26.14 24.96 5.40
N GLU A 347 26.59 25.26 6.61
CA GLU A 347 27.09 24.26 7.57
C GLU A 347 25.95 23.39 8.11
N LEU A 348 26.23 22.09 8.28
CA LEU A 348 25.28 21.18 8.92
C LEU A 348 25.33 21.30 10.44
N TYR A 349 24.17 21.05 11.07
CA TYR A 349 24.02 21.08 12.53
C TYR A 349 24.65 19.86 13.22
N ARG A 350 24.63 18.68 12.58
CA ARG A 350 25.22 17.42 13.07
C ARG A 350 25.62 16.49 11.90
N GLY A 351 26.58 15.61 12.15
CA GLY A 351 26.98 14.50 11.29
C GLY A 351 28.22 14.76 10.44
N PHE A 352 28.92 13.67 10.08
CA PHE A 352 29.94 13.68 9.04
C PHE A 352 29.27 13.85 7.68
N HIS A 353 29.68 14.88 6.95
CA HIS A 353 29.09 15.21 5.66
C HIS A 353 30.12 15.87 4.77
N GLY A 354 30.52 15.16 3.74
CA GLY A 354 31.23 15.77 2.63
C GLY A 354 30.51 15.53 1.31
N PRO A 355 31.07 16.08 0.22
CA PRO A 355 30.47 16.00 -1.09
C PRO A 355 30.49 14.59 -1.64
N SER A 356 29.48 14.31 -2.44
CA SER A 356 29.54 13.23 -3.40
C SER A 356 30.16 13.76 -4.69
N LEU A 357 31.19 13.09 -5.18
CA LEU A 357 31.88 13.41 -6.43
C LEU A 357 31.60 12.33 -7.47
N ILE A 358 31.26 12.73 -8.68
CA ILE A 358 31.10 11.85 -9.84
C ILE A 358 32.09 12.31 -10.89
N LEU A 359 33.02 11.42 -11.24
CA LEU A 359 34.13 11.64 -12.15
C LEU A 359 33.84 10.93 -13.47
N LEU A 360 33.81 11.69 -14.56
CA LEU A 360 33.58 11.21 -15.92
C LEU A 360 34.80 11.51 -16.80
N SER A 361 35.41 10.46 -17.34
CA SER A 361 36.44 10.55 -18.38
C SER A 361 35.95 9.91 -19.68
N GLY A 362 36.24 10.58 -20.80
CA GLY A 362 35.73 10.18 -22.11
C GLY A 362 36.51 10.78 -23.28
N GLN A 363 37.79 11.16 -23.11
CA GLN A 363 38.56 11.82 -24.17
C GLN A 363 38.69 11.00 -25.46
N GLY A 364 38.68 9.67 -25.34
CA GLY A 364 38.72 8.77 -26.49
C GLY A 364 37.37 8.57 -27.19
N ILE A 365 36.29 9.20 -26.70
CA ILE A 365 34.96 9.15 -27.31
C ILE A 365 34.82 10.27 -28.34
N ARG A 366 34.23 9.92 -29.48
CA ARG A 366 34.11 10.77 -30.65
C ARG A 366 32.66 11.19 -30.87
N PHE A 367 32.46 12.41 -31.32
CA PHE A 367 31.15 13.03 -31.53
C PHE A 367 31.07 13.55 -32.96
N ASN A 368 29.88 13.48 -33.55
CA ASN A 368 29.61 14.01 -34.89
C ASN A 368 29.22 15.50 -34.89
N GLN A 369 28.95 16.06 -33.72
CA GLN A 369 28.49 17.44 -33.52
C GLN A 369 29.09 17.99 -32.22
N GLN A 370 29.12 19.32 -32.13
CA GLN A 370 29.50 20.01 -30.90
C GLN A 370 28.36 19.95 -29.87
N HIS A 371 28.71 19.99 -28.59
CA HIS A 371 27.75 19.98 -27.50
C HIS A 371 28.17 20.93 -26.37
N ASP A 372 27.27 21.85 -26.02
CA ASP A 372 27.41 22.84 -24.94
C ASP A 372 27.09 22.27 -23.55
N ASP A 373 26.76 20.98 -23.43
CA ASP A 373 26.50 20.35 -22.13
C ASP A 373 27.73 20.58 -21.21
N PRO A 374 27.55 21.17 -20.02
CA PRO A 374 28.68 21.58 -19.20
C PRO A 374 29.52 20.42 -18.69
N LEU A 375 28.95 19.21 -18.57
CA LEU A 375 29.69 18.01 -18.17
C LEU A 375 30.43 17.41 -19.35
N TRP A 376 29.78 17.24 -20.50
CA TRP A 376 30.40 16.60 -21.67
C TRP A 376 31.33 17.54 -22.44
N SER A 377 30.93 18.80 -22.63
CA SER A 377 31.64 19.92 -23.27
C SER A 377 32.47 19.47 -24.47
N VAL A 378 31.88 19.52 -25.66
CA VAL A 378 32.44 18.93 -26.88
C VAL A 378 32.62 19.99 -27.94
N HIS A 379 33.84 20.54 -28.05
CA HIS A 379 34.17 21.56 -29.03
C HIS A 379 35.53 21.34 -29.71
N ARG A 380 36.41 20.51 -29.15
CA ARG A 380 37.72 20.19 -29.74
C ARG A 380 37.57 19.32 -30.99
N GLU A 381 38.00 19.84 -32.14
CA GLU A 381 38.07 19.07 -33.39
C GLU A 381 39.16 18.00 -33.33
N ILE A 382 38.89 16.85 -33.94
CA ILE A 382 39.86 15.78 -34.12
C ILE A 382 40.68 16.07 -35.38
N GLU A 383 41.96 16.34 -35.20
CA GLU A 383 42.90 16.52 -36.31
C GLU A 383 43.31 15.15 -36.86
N TYR A 384 42.88 14.85 -38.09
CA TYR A 384 43.45 13.73 -38.83
C TYR A 384 44.77 14.16 -39.46
N THR A 385 45.81 13.38 -39.27
CA THR A 385 47.05 13.56 -40.04
C THR A 385 46.75 13.32 -41.52
N ASN A 386 47.38 14.10 -42.42
CA ASN A 386 47.28 13.94 -43.87
C ASN A 386 47.85 12.58 -44.30
N LEU A 387 47.04 11.53 -44.17
CA LEU A 387 47.38 10.15 -44.44
C LEU A 387 46.35 9.61 -45.43
N THR A 388 46.85 9.18 -46.59
CA THR A 388 46.04 8.42 -47.55
C THR A 388 46.18 6.94 -47.22
N ILE A 389 45.11 6.30 -46.75
CA ILE A 389 45.09 4.86 -46.46
C ILE A 389 44.20 4.18 -47.49
N LEU A 390 44.75 3.22 -48.24
CA LEU A 390 44.03 2.46 -49.26
C LEU A 390 43.34 3.33 -50.33
N GLY A 391 43.92 4.49 -50.66
CA GLY A 391 43.38 5.42 -51.65
C GLY A 391 42.26 6.34 -51.15
N ALA A 392 41.89 6.26 -49.87
CA ALA A 392 41.00 7.22 -49.22
C ALA A 392 41.83 8.31 -48.53
N ASP A 393 41.56 9.57 -48.85
CA ASP A 393 42.12 10.72 -48.14
C ASP A 393 41.38 10.89 -46.81
N LEU A 394 42.09 10.73 -45.69
CA LEU A 394 41.50 10.89 -44.37
C LEU A 394 41.12 12.35 -44.07
N SER A 395 41.62 13.32 -44.82
CA SER A 395 41.21 14.73 -44.71
C SER A 395 39.82 15.01 -45.31
N GLU A 396 39.26 14.09 -46.10
CA GLU A 396 37.89 14.17 -46.62
C GLU A 396 36.84 13.62 -45.64
N ARG A 397 37.25 13.14 -44.46
CA ARG A 397 36.31 12.67 -43.44
C ARG A 397 35.51 13.83 -42.86
N PRO A 398 34.22 13.60 -42.50
CA PRO A 398 33.46 14.58 -41.75
C PRO A 398 34.19 14.91 -40.44
N THR A 399 34.19 16.19 -40.07
CA THR A 399 34.79 16.66 -38.82
C THR A 399 34.16 15.93 -37.65
N GLU A 400 35.01 15.25 -36.86
CA GLU A 400 34.64 14.66 -35.59
C GLU A 400 35.14 15.56 -34.45
N TYR A 401 34.43 15.53 -33.33
CA TYR A 401 34.76 16.30 -32.13
C TYR A 401 35.06 15.36 -30.96
N LYS A 402 35.80 15.86 -29.97
CA LYS A 402 36.07 15.20 -28.69
C LYS A 402 35.78 16.13 -27.53
N MET A 403 35.66 15.55 -26.33
CA MET A 403 35.50 16.32 -25.09
C MET A 403 36.63 17.33 -24.92
N ASP A 404 36.34 18.48 -24.35
CA ASP A 404 37.30 19.58 -24.15
C ASP A 404 38.31 19.27 -23.03
N ARG A 405 37.90 18.44 -22.07
CA ARG A 405 38.64 18.18 -20.83
C ARG A 405 38.94 16.70 -20.66
N ALA A 406 39.99 16.44 -19.88
CA ALA A 406 40.39 15.08 -19.53
C ALA A 406 39.48 14.44 -18.49
N LEU A 407 39.07 15.23 -17.51
CA LEU A 407 38.19 14.82 -16.43
C LEU A 407 37.03 15.81 -16.36
N ASN A 408 35.83 15.29 -16.15
CA ASN A 408 34.64 16.08 -15.92
C ASN A 408 34.07 15.67 -14.58
N VAL A 409 33.70 16.63 -13.73
CA VAL A 409 33.35 16.35 -12.34
C VAL A 409 31.99 16.95 -12.01
N ILE A 410 31.12 16.16 -11.40
CA ILE A 410 29.94 16.63 -10.69
C ILE A 410 30.22 16.57 -9.19
N GLY A 411 29.95 17.67 -8.50
CA GLY A 411 29.92 17.71 -7.03
C GLY A 411 28.48 17.87 -6.53
N CYS A 412 28.11 17.08 -5.53
CA CYS A 412 26.77 17.08 -4.93
C CYS A 412 26.82 17.28 -3.42
N ASP A 413 25.93 18.15 -2.93
CA ASP A 413 25.52 18.22 -1.53
C ASP A 413 24.29 17.32 -1.35
N GLU A 414 24.46 16.23 -0.61
CA GLU A 414 23.43 15.24 -0.40
C GLU A 414 23.00 15.17 1.07
N ARG A 415 21.74 15.53 1.33
CA ARG A 415 21.18 15.64 2.69
C ARG A 415 19.94 14.78 2.86
N PHE A 416 19.66 14.44 4.10
CA PHE A 416 18.39 13.87 4.52
C PHE A 416 17.85 14.59 5.77
N GLN A 417 16.55 14.44 5.99
CA GLN A 417 15.85 15.00 7.13
C GLN A 417 14.75 14.04 7.58
N ILE A 418 14.50 13.95 8.88
CA ILE A 418 13.35 13.22 9.44
C ILE A 418 12.41 14.22 10.10
N CYS A 419 11.11 14.02 9.88
CA CYS A 419 10.04 14.84 10.43
C CYS A 419 8.99 13.99 11.14
N TYR A 420 8.39 14.56 12.18
CA TYR A 420 7.26 14.01 12.90
C TYR A 420 6.05 14.94 12.81
N LYS A 421 4.99 14.45 12.17
CA LYS A 421 3.80 15.24 11.80
C LYS A 421 2.95 15.64 12.99
N SER A 422 2.84 14.81 14.03
CA SER A 422 1.96 15.07 15.18
C SER A 422 2.27 16.42 15.86
N ILE A 423 3.55 16.77 15.95
CA ILE A 423 4.02 18.05 16.51
C ILE A 423 4.54 19.02 15.43
N ASN A 424 4.40 18.66 14.15
CA ASN A 424 4.92 19.41 13.00
C ASN A 424 6.39 19.82 13.16
N LYS A 425 7.23 18.90 13.64
CA LYS A 425 8.66 19.14 13.92
C LYS A 425 9.53 18.31 12.98
N CYS A 426 10.55 18.94 12.42
CA CYS A 426 11.60 18.25 11.68
C CYS A 426 12.92 18.39 12.43
N LEU A 427 13.73 17.33 12.40
CA LEU A 427 15.12 17.42 12.80
C LEU A 427 15.88 18.34 11.83
N PRO A 428 16.99 18.94 12.23
CA PRO A 428 17.87 19.64 11.31
C PRO A 428 18.29 18.72 10.14
N TRP A 429 18.59 19.31 8.99
CA TRP A 429 19.21 18.57 7.89
C TRP A 429 20.52 17.95 8.35
N SER A 430 20.76 16.71 7.94
CA SER A 430 21.98 15.95 8.22
C SER A 430 22.50 15.30 6.94
N GLY A 431 23.77 14.89 6.95
CA GLY A 431 24.38 14.11 5.88
C GLY A 431 23.85 12.68 5.86
N LEU A 432 24.15 11.92 4.81
CA LEU A 432 23.58 10.58 4.60
C LEU A 432 24.09 9.48 5.53
N TYR A 433 25.05 9.80 6.39
CA TYR A 433 25.55 8.93 7.44
C TYR A 433 25.12 9.49 8.79
N PRO A 434 23.81 9.45 9.11
CA PRO A 434 23.35 9.97 10.38
C PRO A 434 23.82 9.14 11.57
N ASP A 435 24.12 9.85 12.65
CA ASP A 435 24.11 9.27 13.98
C ASP A 435 22.71 8.74 14.31
N PHE A 436 22.65 7.85 15.31
CA PHE A 436 21.39 7.33 15.80
C PHE A 436 20.44 8.47 16.20
N VAL A 437 19.21 8.42 15.68
CA VAL A 437 18.17 9.40 15.99
C VAL A 437 17.64 9.13 17.40
N ASP A 438 17.92 10.04 18.32
CA ASP A 438 17.38 9.98 19.68
C ASP A 438 15.87 10.26 19.66
N PRO A 439 15.01 9.30 20.05
CA PRO A 439 13.56 9.49 20.09
C PRO A 439 13.11 10.67 20.94
N THR A 440 13.92 11.07 21.92
CA THR A 440 13.62 12.19 22.82
C THR A 440 13.63 13.53 22.11
N GLU A 441 14.24 13.63 20.92
CA GLU A 441 14.15 14.80 20.07
C GLU A 441 12.74 15.01 19.50
N PHE A 442 11.93 13.96 19.44
CA PHE A 442 10.52 14.04 19.03
C PHE A 442 9.57 14.00 20.22
N ASP A 443 9.85 13.19 21.23
CA ASP A 443 8.98 13.01 22.39
C ASP A 443 9.81 12.74 23.67
N GLU A 444 9.83 13.70 24.60
CA GLU A 444 10.57 13.58 25.86
C GLU A 444 10.08 12.40 26.72
N THR A 445 8.84 11.93 26.54
CA THR A 445 8.32 10.76 27.27
C THR A 445 9.06 9.47 26.92
N ALA A 446 9.73 9.43 25.75
CA ALA A 446 10.58 8.31 25.34
C ALA A 446 11.78 8.06 26.27
N LEU A 447 12.11 8.99 27.18
CA LEU A 447 13.11 8.78 28.24
C LEU A 447 12.66 7.73 29.26
N ASN A 448 11.36 7.66 29.54
CA ASN A 448 10.80 6.92 30.67
C ASN A 448 9.80 5.83 30.25
N ASP A 449 9.28 5.86 29.02
CA ASP A 449 8.38 4.83 28.49
C ASP A 449 9.03 4.05 27.32
N LEU A 450 9.41 2.80 27.62
CA LEU A 450 9.97 1.87 26.64
C LEU A 450 9.04 1.62 25.45
N GLY A 451 7.72 1.68 25.65
CA GLY A 451 6.74 1.52 24.56
C GLY A 451 6.87 2.65 23.54
N THR A 452 6.84 3.89 24.01
CA THR A 452 7.05 5.08 23.20
C THR A 452 8.44 5.09 22.55
N THR A 453 9.50 4.70 23.27
CA THR A 453 10.84 4.56 22.68
C THR A 453 10.83 3.58 21.49
N LYS A 454 10.18 2.41 21.63
CA LYS A 454 10.09 1.41 20.55
C LYS A 454 9.27 1.89 19.36
N ASP A 455 8.20 2.65 19.59
CA ASP A 455 7.34 3.20 18.54
C ASP A 455 8.14 4.08 17.55
N PHE A 456 9.21 4.76 17.99
CA PHE A 456 10.14 5.51 17.14
C PHE A 456 11.31 4.67 16.61
N ILE A 457 12.01 3.92 17.46
CA ILE A 457 13.25 3.22 17.08
C ILE A 457 13.01 2.15 16.00
N ILE A 458 11.91 1.38 16.10
CA ILE A 458 11.64 0.29 15.15
C ILE A 458 11.53 0.81 13.71
N PRO A 459 10.64 1.76 13.38
CA PRO A 459 10.55 2.25 12.00
C PRO A 459 11.79 3.04 11.56
N LEU A 460 12.44 3.78 12.46
CA LEU A 460 13.64 4.56 12.11
C LEU A 460 14.85 3.66 11.84
N SER A 461 15.04 2.58 12.60
CA SER A 461 16.14 1.63 12.36
C SER A 461 16.01 0.91 11.01
N MET A 462 14.79 0.68 10.52
CA MET A 462 14.51 0.16 9.17
C MET A 462 14.84 1.15 8.06
N LEU A 463 14.89 2.45 8.36
CA LEU A 463 15.21 3.50 7.40
C LEU A 463 16.70 3.84 7.43
N ILE A 464 17.23 4.16 8.62
CA ILE A 464 18.52 4.82 8.82
C ILE A 464 19.69 4.03 8.21
N HIS A 465 19.68 2.70 8.35
CA HIS A 465 20.76 1.86 7.80
C HIS A 465 20.79 1.82 6.27
N HIS A 466 19.71 2.23 5.60
CA HIS A 466 19.63 2.31 4.14
C HIS A 466 19.85 3.72 3.60
N ILE A 467 19.84 4.76 4.45
CA ILE A 467 20.07 6.16 4.00
C ILE A 467 21.44 6.33 3.31
N PRO A 468 22.57 5.79 3.81
CA PRO A 468 23.86 5.89 3.12
C PRO A 468 23.83 5.34 1.69
N GLN A 469 23.07 4.26 1.49
CA GLN A 469 22.92 3.56 0.20
C GLN A 469 22.14 4.39 -0.83
N THR A 470 21.51 5.49 -0.41
CA THR A 470 20.81 6.44 -1.28
C THR A 470 21.69 7.59 -1.76
N SER A 471 23.00 7.58 -1.46
CA SER A 471 23.91 8.52 -2.11
C SER A 471 23.99 8.23 -3.61
N ILE A 472 24.25 9.25 -4.42
CA ILE A 472 24.47 9.04 -5.86
C ILE A 472 25.65 8.08 -6.08
N PRO A 473 26.82 8.24 -5.41
CA PRO A 473 27.92 7.31 -5.55
C PRO A 473 27.56 5.86 -5.25
N GLU A 474 26.83 5.60 -4.15
CA GLU A 474 26.42 4.24 -3.81
C GLU A 474 25.45 3.68 -4.85
N SER A 475 24.52 4.51 -5.35
CA SER A 475 23.48 4.10 -6.31
C SER A 475 24.01 3.70 -7.68
N ILE A 476 25.20 4.17 -8.05
CA ILE A 476 25.89 3.82 -9.31
C ILE A 476 27.21 3.07 -9.08
N SER A 477 27.49 2.68 -7.84
CA SER A 477 28.73 2.01 -7.44
C SER A 477 28.94 0.69 -8.19
N ASN A 478 30.21 0.35 -8.42
CA ASN A 478 30.63 -0.90 -9.08
C ASN A 478 30.08 -1.11 -10.50
N ARG A 479 29.52 -0.07 -11.12
CA ARG A 479 29.08 -0.05 -12.51
C ARG A 479 30.00 0.85 -13.31
N ASP A 480 30.37 0.37 -14.49
CA ASP A 480 31.15 1.18 -15.43
C ASP A 480 30.28 2.22 -16.13
N GLY A 481 30.92 3.13 -16.89
CA GLY A 481 30.18 4.12 -17.67
C GLY A 481 29.25 3.49 -18.70
N SER A 482 29.54 2.29 -19.21
CA SER A 482 28.68 1.60 -20.18
C SER A 482 27.34 1.17 -19.59
N SER A 483 27.32 0.82 -18.30
CA SER A 483 26.13 0.38 -17.57
C SER A 483 25.41 1.54 -16.86
N ALA A 484 26.15 2.43 -16.19
CA ALA A 484 25.56 3.44 -15.29
C ALA A 484 25.07 4.71 -16.00
N LEU A 485 25.60 5.05 -17.19
CA LEU A 485 25.20 6.25 -17.93
C LEU A 485 24.07 5.95 -18.91
N ARG A 486 23.07 6.83 -18.94
CA ARG A 486 22.06 6.80 -20.02
C ARG A 486 22.65 7.21 -21.36
N ALA A 487 23.62 8.12 -21.37
CA ALA A 487 24.35 8.53 -22.58
C ALA A 487 24.99 7.33 -23.31
N SER A 488 25.39 6.28 -22.57
CA SER A 488 25.97 5.06 -23.15
C SER A 488 24.99 4.26 -24.00
N ARG A 489 23.67 4.48 -23.88
CA ARG A 489 22.66 3.78 -24.72
C ARG A 489 22.71 4.18 -26.19
N SER A 490 23.25 5.36 -26.49
CA SER A 490 23.49 5.85 -27.85
C SER A 490 24.98 5.89 -28.20
N LEU A 491 25.82 5.18 -27.43
CA LEU A 491 27.24 5.01 -27.71
C LEU A 491 27.47 3.73 -28.52
N GLN A 492 28.16 3.85 -29.66
CA GLN A 492 28.51 2.72 -30.51
C GLN A 492 29.98 2.77 -30.90
N SER A 493 30.76 1.75 -30.52
CA SER A 493 32.18 1.63 -30.91
C SER A 493 33.00 2.91 -30.66
N GLY A 494 32.78 3.57 -29.52
CA GLY A 494 33.46 4.82 -29.17
C GLY A 494 32.93 6.08 -29.86
N ILE A 495 31.80 6.00 -30.57
CA ILE A 495 31.13 7.13 -31.21
C ILE A 495 29.81 7.41 -30.49
N GLN A 496 29.67 8.61 -29.94
CA GLN A 496 28.40 9.07 -29.38
C GLN A 496 27.48 9.48 -30.52
N LEU A 497 26.39 8.75 -30.72
CA LEU A 497 25.47 8.99 -31.83
C LEU A 497 24.51 10.14 -31.56
N SER A 498 24.07 10.26 -30.31
CA SER A 498 23.17 11.32 -29.86
C SER A 498 23.40 11.64 -28.40
N LEU A 499 23.33 12.93 -28.05
CA LEU A 499 23.45 13.43 -26.68
C LEU A 499 22.38 14.52 -26.48
N GLY A 500 21.69 14.52 -25.35
CA GLY A 500 20.74 15.60 -25.02
C GLY A 500 21.45 16.93 -24.73
N GLU A 501 20.72 18.05 -24.82
CA GLU A 501 21.26 19.40 -24.55
C GLU A 501 21.75 19.56 -23.10
N GLU A 502 21.00 19.01 -22.13
CA GLU A 502 21.37 18.98 -20.71
C GLU A 502 21.44 17.53 -20.21
N GLN A 503 22.24 16.71 -20.89
CA GLN A 503 22.42 15.29 -20.57
C GLN A 503 22.83 15.10 -19.10
N TRP A 504 23.70 15.95 -18.55
CA TRP A 504 24.13 15.84 -17.15
C TRP A 504 22.97 15.89 -16.15
N LYS A 505 21.93 16.72 -16.39
CA LYS A 505 20.73 16.76 -15.54
C LYS A 505 19.88 15.51 -15.73
N THR A 506 19.83 14.97 -16.94
CA THR A 506 19.14 13.72 -17.25
C THR A 506 19.75 12.54 -16.51
N GLU A 507 21.09 12.48 -16.45
CA GLU A 507 21.81 11.47 -15.65
C GLU A 507 21.49 11.63 -14.16
N LEU A 508 21.61 12.85 -13.62
CA LEU A 508 21.34 13.11 -12.19
C LEU A 508 19.90 12.76 -11.80
N ASN A 509 18.92 13.19 -12.59
CA ASN A 509 17.51 12.86 -12.37
C ASN A 509 17.30 11.34 -12.31
N TYR A 510 17.99 10.60 -13.20
CA TYR A 510 17.91 9.16 -13.25
C TYR A 510 18.60 8.50 -12.05
N TRP A 511 19.82 8.91 -11.71
CA TRP A 511 20.58 8.36 -10.58
C TRP A 511 19.89 8.64 -9.24
N PHE A 512 19.24 9.81 -9.10
CA PHE A 512 18.41 10.09 -7.92
C PHE A 512 17.17 9.21 -7.87
N GLY A 513 16.52 8.96 -9.02
CA GLY A 513 15.46 7.96 -9.13
C GLY A 513 15.92 6.56 -8.73
N MET A 514 17.14 6.16 -9.14
CA MET A 514 17.76 4.90 -8.72
C MET A 514 18.01 4.86 -7.22
N ALA A 515 18.52 5.94 -6.61
CA ALA A 515 18.71 6.03 -5.17
C ALA A 515 17.41 5.80 -4.40
N MET A 516 16.30 6.36 -4.90
CA MET A 516 14.98 6.18 -4.30
C MET A 516 14.43 4.77 -4.50
N ALA A 517 14.56 4.21 -5.71
CA ALA A 517 14.19 2.82 -5.97
C ALA A 517 14.97 1.84 -5.08
N ARG A 518 16.28 2.08 -4.92
CA ARG A 518 17.14 1.29 -4.05
C ARG A 518 16.65 1.33 -2.60
N LEU A 519 16.29 2.50 -2.07
CA LEU A 519 15.72 2.60 -0.73
C LEU A 519 14.46 1.73 -0.55
N GLN A 520 13.53 1.77 -1.52
CA GLN A 520 12.30 0.96 -1.44
C GLN A 520 12.60 -0.54 -1.54
N LEU A 521 13.50 -0.93 -2.45
CA LEU A 521 13.89 -2.31 -2.66
C LEU A 521 14.65 -2.88 -1.47
N ASP A 522 15.55 -2.13 -0.87
CA ASP A 522 16.35 -2.58 0.27
C ASP A 522 15.46 -2.80 1.50
N VAL A 523 14.52 -1.88 1.77
CA VAL A 523 13.49 -2.08 2.81
C VAL A 523 12.66 -3.33 2.52
N TYR A 524 12.23 -3.53 1.26
CA TYR A 524 11.47 -4.72 0.85
C TYR A 524 12.28 -6.03 0.98
N LYS A 525 13.58 -6.00 0.65
CA LYS A 525 14.50 -7.14 0.74
C LYS A 525 14.75 -7.59 2.19
N THR A 526 14.33 -6.81 3.20
CA THR A 526 14.38 -7.27 4.60
C THR A 526 13.35 -8.35 4.95
N ILE A 527 12.35 -8.57 4.10
CA ILE A 527 11.29 -9.56 4.32
C ILE A 527 11.83 -10.99 4.35
N ASP A 528 12.78 -11.31 3.47
CA ASP A 528 13.37 -12.63 3.34
C ASP A 528 14.78 -12.50 2.75
N LYS A 529 15.62 -13.51 2.94
CA LYS A 529 16.98 -13.53 2.42
C LYS A 529 16.97 -13.38 0.90
N PRO A 530 17.69 -12.38 0.32
CA PRO A 530 17.80 -12.26 -1.12
C PRO A 530 18.33 -13.56 -1.77
N ALA A 531 17.77 -13.90 -2.93
CA ALA A 531 18.17 -15.09 -3.67
C ALA A 531 19.62 -14.96 -4.15
N GLY A 532 20.35 -16.08 -4.21
CA GLY A 532 21.74 -16.09 -4.68
C GLY A 532 22.80 -15.71 -3.64
N LEU A 533 22.40 -15.25 -2.45
CA LEU A 533 23.36 -14.93 -1.39
C LEU A 533 24.00 -16.18 -0.77
N ASP A 534 25.32 -16.29 -0.89
CA ASP A 534 26.10 -17.34 -0.23
C ASP A 534 25.95 -17.23 1.30
N PRO A 535 25.34 -18.23 1.97
CA PRO A 535 25.18 -18.22 3.43
C PRO A 535 26.50 -18.20 4.20
N ASN A 536 27.62 -18.57 3.56
CA ASN A 536 28.92 -18.53 4.20
C ASN A 536 29.49 -17.10 4.19
N ARG A 537 29.23 -16.29 3.15
CA ARG A 537 29.83 -14.95 2.98
C ARG A 537 28.93 -13.81 3.47
N THR A 538 27.72 -14.14 3.92
CA THR A 538 26.71 -13.15 4.31
C THR A 538 26.23 -13.40 5.73
N GLU A 539 25.93 -12.32 6.45
CA GLU A 539 25.34 -12.36 7.77
C GLU A 539 24.18 -11.38 7.88
N ASN A 540 23.31 -11.62 8.85
CA ASN A 540 22.16 -10.79 9.10
C ASN A 540 22.50 -9.76 10.18
N MET A 541 22.49 -8.48 9.82
CA MET A 541 22.78 -7.39 10.75
C MET A 541 21.85 -7.36 11.95
N TRP A 542 20.59 -7.78 11.79
CA TRP A 542 19.64 -7.79 12.91
C TRP A 542 19.92 -8.93 13.90
N ASP A 543 20.69 -9.95 13.52
CA ASP A 543 21.16 -11.00 14.42
C ASP A 543 22.38 -10.54 15.25
N MET A 544 23.20 -9.62 14.73
CA MET A 544 24.41 -9.10 15.41
C MET A 544 24.09 -8.33 16.71
N PHE A 545 22.89 -7.76 16.85
CA PHE A 545 22.44 -7.07 18.06
C PHE A 545 21.70 -8.00 19.04
N ASN A 546 22.31 -9.16 19.36
CA ASN A 546 21.77 -10.20 20.26
C ASN A 546 20.36 -10.71 19.89
N GLY A 547 19.97 -10.64 18.61
CA GLY A 547 18.67 -11.12 18.08
C GLY A 547 17.39 -10.46 18.64
N THR A 548 17.51 -9.56 19.63
CA THR A 548 16.35 -8.97 20.31
C THR A 548 15.57 -8.04 19.37
N TYR A 549 16.28 -7.34 18.48
CA TYR A 549 15.68 -6.44 17.49
C TYR A 549 15.01 -7.18 16.35
N LYS A 550 15.54 -8.34 15.93
CA LYS A 550 15.00 -9.11 14.80
C LYS A 550 13.53 -9.49 15.03
N HIS A 551 13.17 -9.96 16.23
CA HIS A 551 11.79 -10.32 16.55
C HIS A 551 10.81 -9.13 16.51
N GLU A 552 11.29 -7.91 16.76
CA GLU A 552 10.49 -6.69 16.76
C GLU A 552 10.36 -6.07 15.36
N LEU A 553 11.43 -6.18 14.56
CA LEU A 553 11.54 -5.64 13.20
C LEU A 553 10.85 -6.52 12.16
N CYS A 554 10.97 -7.84 12.27
CA CYS A 554 10.38 -8.73 11.28
C CYS A 554 8.84 -8.70 11.30
N GLY A 555 8.23 -8.89 10.12
CA GLY A 555 6.78 -8.87 9.98
C GLY A 555 6.15 -7.47 9.98
N ARG A 556 6.95 -6.42 9.73
CA ARG A 556 6.51 -5.02 9.71
C ARG A 556 6.53 -4.38 8.32
N ILE A 557 6.70 -5.15 7.26
CA ILE A 557 6.75 -4.60 5.89
C ILE A 557 5.48 -4.99 5.14
N ARG A 558 4.75 -3.99 4.65
CA ARG A 558 3.62 -4.13 3.74
C ARG A 558 4.10 -4.13 2.31
N PHE A 559 3.48 -4.98 1.50
CA PHE A 559 3.76 -5.13 0.09
C PHE A 559 2.54 -5.76 -0.60
N ASN A 560 2.52 -5.80 -1.93
CA ASN A 560 1.42 -6.42 -2.65
C ASN A 560 1.79 -7.82 -3.12
N SER A 561 0.92 -8.80 -2.82
CA SER A 561 1.07 -10.19 -3.26
C SER A 561 0.08 -10.52 -4.38
N SER A 562 0.49 -11.30 -5.38
CA SER A 562 -0.44 -11.88 -6.38
C SER A 562 -1.29 -13.01 -5.84
N ASP A 563 -0.83 -13.67 -4.79
CA ASP A 563 -1.39 -14.95 -4.40
C ASP A 563 -2.34 -14.81 -3.21
N HIS A 564 -2.48 -13.60 -2.67
CA HIS A 564 -3.25 -13.32 -1.46
C HIS A 564 -4.18 -12.12 -1.66
N THR A 565 -5.30 -12.16 -0.93
CA THR A 565 -6.27 -11.07 -0.86
C THR A 565 -6.50 -10.71 0.60
N SER A 566 -6.56 -9.42 0.88
CA SER A 566 -6.84 -8.86 2.18
C SER A 566 -8.26 -8.35 2.27
N LEU A 567 -8.94 -8.68 3.37
CA LEU A 567 -10.34 -8.38 3.62
C LEU A 567 -10.48 -7.54 4.90
N SER A 568 -11.51 -6.70 4.97
CA SER A 568 -11.90 -6.01 6.21
C SER A 568 -12.38 -7.03 7.24
N PHE A 569 -11.62 -7.22 8.32
CA PHE A 569 -12.01 -8.15 9.38
C PHE A 569 -13.31 -7.71 10.07
N LEU A 570 -13.47 -6.40 10.30
CA LEU A 570 -14.70 -5.83 10.83
C LEU A 570 -15.88 -6.11 9.89
N GLY A 571 -15.72 -5.90 8.58
CA GLY A 571 -16.76 -6.17 7.59
C GLY A 571 -17.24 -7.62 7.63
N VAL A 572 -16.30 -8.58 7.66
CA VAL A 572 -16.60 -10.01 7.81
C VAL A 572 -17.39 -10.27 9.10
N MET A 573 -16.92 -9.75 10.24
CA MET A 573 -17.58 -9.97 11.54
C MET A 573 -18.98 -9.36 11.61
N VAL A 574 -19.17 -8.15 11.08
CA VAL A 574 -20.49 -7.50 11.04
C VAL A 574 -21.47 -8.33 10.23
N ILE A 575 -21.08 -8.81 9.04
CA ILE A 575 -21.94 -9.65 8.21
C ILE A 575 -22.33 -10.91 8.96
N VAL A 576 -21.37 -11.64 9.54
CA VAL A 576 -21.64 -12.90 10.24
C VAL A 576 -22.55 -12.71 11.45
N VAL A 577 -22.26 -11.71 12.31
CA VAL A 577 -23.02 -11.48 13.55
C VAL A 577 -24.44 -10.99 13.26
N VAL A 578 -24.61 -10.01 12.36
CA VAL A 578 -25.93 -9.50 11.98
C VAL A 578 -26.74 -10.60 11.28
N SER A 579 -26.10 -11.40 10.42
CA SER A 579 -26.76 -12.53 9.77
C SER A 579 -27.26 -13.57 10.77
N ALA A 580 -26.40 -13.97 11.71
CA ALA A 580 -26.77 -14.91 12.76
C ALA A 580 -27.93 -14.37 13.62
N PHE A 581 -27.86 -13.09 14.00
CA PHE A 581 -28.93 -12.43 14.76
C PHE A 581 -30.26 -12.42 14.02
N LEU A 582 -30.29 -12.02 12.74
CA LEU A 582 -31.51 -11.99 11.94
C LEU A 582 -32.09 -13.39 11.69
N ILE A 583 -31.24 -14.40 11.50
CA ILE A 583 -31.67 -15.80 11.38
C ILE A 583 -32.31 -16.27 12.69
N LEU A 584 -31.65 -16.04 13.83
CA LEU A 584 -32.19 -16.39 15.15
C LEU A 584 -33.52 -15.69 15.40
N LEU A 585 -33.59 -14.39 15.13
CA LEU A 585 -34.81 -13.62 15.28
C LEU A 585 -35.92 -14.16 14.38
N SER A 586 -35.63 -14.69 13.18
CA SER A 586 -36.64 -15.22 12.26
C SER A 586 -37.41 -16.45 12.78
N PHE A 587 -36.89 -17.16 13.78
CA PHE A 587 -37.58 -18.26 14.46
C PHE A 587 -38.66 -17.79 15.44
N PHE A 588 -38.82 -16.48 15.65
CA PHE A 588 -39.86 -15.93 16.53
C PHE A 588 -41.28 -16.35 16.10
N GLU A 589 -41.55 -16.53 14.79
CA GLU A 589 -42.86 -17.01 14.32
C GLU A 589 -43.18 -18.40 14.86
N ASP A 590 -42.19 -19.30 14.86
CA ASP A 590 -42.36 -20.67 15.36
C ASP A 590 -42.53 -20.66 16.89
N ALA A 591 -41.84 -19.76 17.59
CA ALA A 591 -42.01 -19.56 19.02
C ALA A 591 -43.39 -18.98 19.40
N MET A 592 -43.95 -18.09 18.56
CA MET A 592 -45.29 -17.54 18.78
C MET A 592 -46.40 -18.60 18.67
N GLY A 593 -46.24 -19.61 17.82
CA GLY A 593 -47.20 -20.72 17.71
C GLY A 593 -47.32 -21.59 18.97
N LEU A 594 -46.38 -21.45 19.92
CA LEU A 594 -46.42 -22.13 21.22
C LEU A 594 -47.12 -21.29 22.31
N VAL A 595 -47.51 -20.04 22.02
CA VAL A 595 -48.14 -19.15 22.99
C VAL A 595 -49.58 -19.61 23.25
N PRO A 596 -49.98 -19.82 24.51
CA PRO A 596 -51.34 -20.24 24.83
C PRO A 596 -52.40 -19.22 24.38
N SER A 597 -53.52 -19.70 23.83
CA SER A 597 -54.62 -18.89 23.27
C SER A 597 -55.14 -17.77 24.18
N ARG A 598 -55.08 -17.96 25.50
CA ARG A 598 -55.42 -16.95 26.53
C ARG A 598 -54.54 -15.68 26.53
N TRP A 599 -53.35 -15.71 25.94
CA TRP A 599 -52.42 -14.58 25.85
C TRP A 599 -52.41 -13.94 24.45
N CYS A 600 -53.19 -14.47 23.52
CA CYS A 600 -53.26 -13.97 22.15
C CYS A 600 -54.13 -12.71 22.04
N GLY A 601 -53.51 -11.60 21.65
CA GLY A 601 -54.24 -10.41 21.20
C GLY A 601 -54.98 -10.65 19.88
N SER A 602 -56.00 -9.83 19.60
CA SER A 602 -56.85 -9.95 18.39
C SER A 602 -56.09 -9.88 17.05
N GLY A 603 -54.91 -9.26 17.01
CA GLY A 603 -54.04 -9.25 15.83
C GLY A 603 -53.36 -10.59 15.59
N LEU A 604 -52.86 -11.24 16.66
CA LEU A 604 -52.16 -12.52 16.59
C LEU A 604 -53.11 -13.67 16.20
N SER A 605 -54.35 -13.66 16.71
CA SER A 605 -55.37 -14.62 16.27
C SER A 605 -55.70 -14.48 14.78
N ARG A 606 -55.67 -13.27 14.22
CA ARG A 606 -55.89 -13.05 12.77
C ARG A 606 -54.68 -13.47 11.94
N TRP A 607 -53.47 -13.28 12.47
CA TRP A 607 -52.24 -13.75 11.84
C TRP A 607 -52.26 -15.27 11.65
N GLU A 608 -52.65 -16.01 12.68
CA GLU A 608 -52.81 -17.47 12.61
C GLU A 608 -53.97 -17.86 11.67
N ALA A 609 -55.14 -17.22 11.78
CA ALA A 609 -56.29 -17.52 10.93
C ALA A 609 -56.05 -17.22 9.43
N SER A 610 -55.07 -16.37 9.09
CA SER A 610 -54.73 -16.03 7.71
C SER A 610 -53.71 -16.98 7.08
N GLU A 611 -53.23 -17.99 7.81
CA GLU A 611 -52.32 -19.00 7.30
C GLU A 611 -53.03 -19.97 6.36
N ASN A 612 -52.38 -20.38 5.26
CA ASN A 612 -52.98 -21.24 4.24
C ASN A 612 -53.59 -22.53 4.82
N ILE A 613 -52.92 -23.16 5.80
CA ILE A 613 -53.43 -24.38 6.44
C ILE A 613 -54.69 -24.09 7.26
N ALA A 614 -54.72 -22.98 8.00
CA ALA A 614 -55.91 -22.58 8.76
C ALA A 614 -57.10 -22.28 7.83
N LEU A 615 -56.84 -21.62 6.70
CA LEU A 615 -57.85 -21.35 5.67
C LEU A 615 -58.38 -22.63 5.02
N LEU A 616 -57.51 -23.61 4.74
CA LEU A 616 -57.92 -24.91 4.19
C LEU A 616 -58.76 -25.70 5.20
N LYS A 617 -58.36 -25.76 6.47
CA LYS A 617 -59.14 -26.39 7.54
C LYS A 617 -60.51 -25.73 7.71
N ALA A 618 -60.56 -24.40 7.69
CA ALA A 618 -61.82 -23.66 7.74
C ALA A 618 -62.72 -23.99 6.55
N LYS A 619 -62.17 -24.06 5.33
CA LYS A 619 -62.91 -24.45 4.13
C LYS A 619 -63.45 -25.88 4.25
N GLU A 620 -62.63 -26.83 4.69
CA GLU A 620 -63.04 -28.23 4.88
C GLU A 620 -64.14 -28.36 5.93
N SER A 621 -64.07 -27.58 7.02
CA SER A 621 -65.13 -27.56 8.05
C SER A 621 -66.46 -27.04 7.50
N LEU A 622 -66.43 -25.98 6.69
CA LEU A 622 -67.64 -25.43 6.03
C LEU A 622 -68.20 -26.40 4.99
N GLU A 623 -67.34 -27.09 4.25
CA GLU A 623 -67.77 -28.13 3.29
C GLU A 623 -68.44 -29.30 4.02
N LYS A 624 -67.88 -29.77 5.15
CA LYS A 624 -68.49 -30.81 6.01
C LYS A 624 -69.81 -30.38 6.64
N GLU A 625 -69.90 -29.12 7.05
CA GLU A 625 -71.15 -28.54 7.60
C GLU A 625 -72.23 -28.42 6.51
N SER A 626 -71.84 -28.17 5.26
CA SER A 626 -72.76 -28.15 4.11
C SER A 626 -73.21 -29.54 3.64
N THR A 627 -72.40 -30.59 3.88
CA THR A 627 -72.71 -31.98 3.49
C THR A 627 -73.36 -32.80 4.61
N GLY A 628 -73.47 -32.27 5.83
CA GLY A 628 -74.29 -32.85 6.89
C GLY A 628 -73.68 -34.06 7.62
N ASP A 629 -72.36 -34.15 7.72
CA ASP A 629 -71.68 -35.20 8.52
C ASP A 629 -70.92 -34.56 9.69
N GLY A 630 -71.59 -34.48 10.84
CA GLY A 630 -71.09 -33.84 12.05
C GLY A 630 -70.53 -34.86 13.03
N GLY A 631 -69.20 -34.88 13.20
CA GLY A 631 -68.56 -35.58 14.31
C GLY A 631 -67.05 -35.68 14.18
N ASP A 632 -66.32 -34.68 14.71
CA ASP A 632 -65.25 -34.90 15.69
C ASP A 632 -64.57 -33.58 16.10
N GLN A 633 -64.44 -33.37 17.41
CA GLN A 633 -63.65 -32.28 18.00
C GLN A 633 -62.17 -32.69 18.07
N ILE A 634 -61.32 -31.99 17.31
CA ILE A 634 -59.87 -32.08 17.45
C ILE A 634 -59.42 -31.08 18.53
N PRO A 635 -58.54 -31.44 19.48
CA PRO A 635 -58.01 -30.48 20.44
C PRO A 635 -57.00 -29.54 19.75
N GLY A 636 -57.38 -28.27 19.60
CA GLY A 636 -56.52 -27.23 19.04
C GLY A 636 -55.48 -26.74 20.05
N ALA A 637 -54.21 -27.03 19.80
CA ALA A 637 -53.11 -26.19 20.27
C ALA A 637 -52.95 -25.03 19.26
N GLY A 638 -53.16 -23.80 19.72
CA GLY A 638 -53.14 -22.58 18.88
C GLY A 638 -54.25 -21.59 19.30
N CYS A 639 -54.22 -20.36 18.78
CA CYS A 639 -55.17 -19.30 19.12
C CYS A 639 -56.49 -19.42 18.33
N GLU A 640 -57.08 -20.62 18.30
CA GLU A 640 -58.41 -20.86 17.74
C GLU A 640 -59.51 -20.46 18.74
N ARG A 641 -60.44 -19.62 18.29
CA ARG A 641 -61.60 -19.18 19.09
C ARG A 641 -62.81 -20.01 18.69
N SER A 642 -63.27 -20.89 19.58
CA SER A 642 -64.55 -21.59 19.43
C SER A 642 -65.72 -20.59 19.50
N GLN A 643 -66.52 -20.52 18.44
CA GLN A 643 -67.82 -19.85 18.47
C GLN A 643 -68.89 -20.88 18.84
N GLN A 644 -69.32 -20.89 20.10
CA GLN A 644 -70.56 -21.55 20.52
C GLN A 644 -71.45 -20.49 21.19
N GLY A 645 -72.49 -20.07 20.48
CA GLY A 645 -73.52 -19.18 21.03
C GLY A 645 -74.56 -19.98 21.79
N ASN A 646 -74.50 -19.95 23.13
CA ASN A 646 -75.56 -20.44 24.00
C ASN A 646 -76.63 -19.36 24.16
N GLY A 647 -77.87 -19.69 23.79
CA GLY A 647 -79.06 -18.92 24.13
C GLY A 647 -80.09 -19.82 24.79
N GLU A 648 -80.08 -19.90 26.12
CA GLU A 648 -81.21 -20.39 26.91
C GLU A 648 -81.41 -19.45 28.11
N ASN A 649 -82.54 -18.73 28.11
CA ASN A 649 -83.05 -17.95 29.23
C ASN A 649 -84.07 -18.82 29.98
N GLY A 650 -83.68 -19.37 31.14
CA GLY A 650 -84.58 -19.93 32.14
C GLY A 650 -84.84 -18.91 33.26
N SER A 651 -86.06 -18.39 33.32
CA SER A 651 -86.60 -17.62 34.45
C SER A 651 -87.30 -18.59 35.40
N VAL A 652 -86.98 -18.53 36.70
CA VAL A 652 -87.86 -18.77 37.88
C VAL A 652 -86.95 -18.79 39.13
N ASP A 653 -87.11 -17.83 40.06
CA ASP A 653 -87.62 -18.16 41.40
C ASP A 653 -87.76 -16.93 42.33
N GLN A 654 -88.82 -16.99 43.12
CA GLN A 654 -89.28 -16.00 44.09
C GLN A 654 -89.07 -16.54 45.52
N ALA A 655 -88.85 -15.60 46.46
CA ALA A 655 -89.18 -15.64 47.90
C ALA A 655 -88.20 -16.26 48.93
N ARG A 656 -87.44 -15.34 49.57
CA ARG A 656 -87.53 -14.89 50.99
C ARG A 656 -87.71 -15.94 52.11
N LEU A 657 -86.72 -16.00 53.03
CA LEU A 657 -86.92 -16.12 54.50
C LEU A 657 -85.69 -15.59 55.27
N GLN A 658 -85.97 -14.93 56.39
CA GLN A 658 -85.05 -14.23 57.31
C GLN A 658 -84.27 -15.20 58.21
N GLU A 659 -83.03 -14.86 58.57
CA GLU A 659 -82.64 -14.57 59.97
C GLU A 659 -81.19 -14.02 60.07
N ARG A 660 -81.01 -13.05 60.97
CA ARG A 660 -79.78 -12.41 61.49
C ARG A 660 -79.64 -12.88 62.97
N PRO A 661 -78.62 -12.53 63.80
CA PRO A 661 -77.61 -11.47 63.66
C PRO A 661 -76.17 -11.80 64.19
N GLY A 662 -75.25 -10.83 64.09
CA GLY A 662 -74.04 -10.69 64.91
C GLY A 662 -72.90 -9.98 64.16
N THR A 663 -72.79 -8.64 64.21
CA THR A 663 -71.88 -7.84 65.09
C THR A 663 -70.38 -8.19 64.96
N ALA A 664 -69.42 -7.27 64.92
CA ALA A 664 -69.31 -5.82 64.79
C ALA A 664 -67.80 -5.46 64.84
N VAL A 665 -67.45 -4.24 64.38
CA VAL A 665 -66.26 -3.43 64.74
C VAL A 665 -64.93 -3.85 64.08
N SER A 666 -64.14 -2.98 63.43
CA SER A 666 -64.07 -1.51 63.31
C SER A 666 -63.55 -1.14 61.94
#